data_AF-A0A6P6F1D5-F1
#
_entry.id   AF-A0A6P6F1D5-F1
#
_cell.length_a   1.000
_cell.length_b   1.000
_cell.length_c   1.000
_cell.angle_alpha   90.00
_cell.angle_beta   90.00
_cell.angle_gamma   90.00
#
_symmetry.space_group_name_H-M   'P 1'
#
loop_
_entity.id
_entity.type
_entity.pdbx_description
1 polymer ?
#
loop_
_entity_poly.entity_id
_entity_poly.type
_entity_poly.pdbx_seq_one_letter_code
_entity_poly.pdbx_strand_id
1 'polypeptide(L)'
;MSQIQELQVQINSSEETLQEHLAEKEKLSEERLELEERMRARVKRLREEKEALEDSVAQERNKAKEEQKRVCELEALLAQQKEALEDRAVQEKGRAREALEEAQRKVRELESRLARHKEVWESSVAHERRKAKEALEAERRRAQDLENRLTQQKEISENSIAYERQKVKEDLEKERRQVQDLENRLTKQREEIELKEQREDNLNNKLNDALAQLEEMQQAKMVESRKAENLVLKFNETLVELETTKTKVVLMEERIMLQQQTVKSLQEERESQKHGFEVEITAYKEQIKQHSQTIVSLEERLQRVTQHHKKIEGEIAALKDSDSAQKEELPPKPPAAPPSDGNAKDVACDHLIDDLLRAQKEILSQQEIIMRLRQDLNEAHGRMTDLRGELSEKQKAELERQVALVQQQSCELSALKVKMAQMSSHVERKDKELKALKEALRTSQEKHKHHLSSEKEQRLRTPTQKCDISVQIDPVPLDVSSSSQEEQSFSDLGAKCRGHRHEEVIQRQRKALSELRVRIKELEKANSCNPKDHLNESALELKTLGMENNVPKMLLDTKPNLPTLSRTEIHANGLTNSGPSCTMEKSGKADVAKALELSEKLYMDMSRMLGSLMNIKDMSGHVSMKHLSPKERERVNQLRQRDLDLVFDKITQLKSRLQRKEELLQGYEQDIEQLRQSKVSVQMYQSQVAKLEDDIYKEAEEKALLKEALERTEQQLQHEKRLNRARQQKERLKDHEEKNAKERTPCNCSFKESVRQMRRLKPKEAR
;
A
#
# COMPACT_ATOMS: atom_id res chain seq x y z
N MET A 1 -205.51 -10.31 -121.87
CA MET A 1 -205.24 -11.09 -120.64
C MET A 1 -203.74 -11.44 -120.58
N SER A 2 -202.87 -10.45 -120.30
CA SER A 2 -201.41 -10.67 -120.21
C SER A 2 -200.72 -9.44 -119.60
N GLN A 3 -200.99 -9.13 -118.32
CA GLN A 3 -200.40 -7.95 -117.66
C GLN A 3 -200.41 -7.97 -116.11
N ILE A 4 -200.69 -9.11 -115.48
CA ILE A 4 -200.83 -9.22 -114.01
C ILE A 4 -199.74 -10.10 -113.36
N GLN A 5 -199.09 -10.99 -114.12
CA GLN A 5 -198.04 -11.87 -113.57
C GLN A 5 -196.64 -11.24 -113.48
N GLU A 6 -196.39 -10.12 -114.16
CA GLU A 6 -195.04 -9.55 -114.29
C GLU A 6 -194.62 -8.71 -113.07
N LEU A 7 -195.56 -8.06 -112.39
CA LEU A 7 -195.31 -7.24 -111.20
C LEU A 7 -194.98 -8.05 -109.94
N GLN A 8 -195.30 -9.35 -109.90
CA GLN A 8 -195.09 -10.18 -108.71
C GLN A 8 -193.61 -10.56 -108.49
N VAL A 9 -192.76 -10.47 -109.53
CA VAL A 9 -191.36 -10.93 -109.49
C VAL A 9 -190.40 -9.85 -108.96
N GLN A 10 -190.67 -8.57 -109.23
CA GLN A 10 -189.75 -7.47 -108.88
C GLN A 10 -189.73 -7.11 -107.39
N ILE A 11 -190.76 -7.48 -106.61
CA ILE A 11 -190.82 -7.17 -105.17
C ILE A 11 -189.84 -8.05 -104.40
N ASN A 12 -189.89 -9.37 -104.61
CA ASN A 12 -189.13 -10.35 -103.83
C ASN A 12 -187.60 -10.16 -103.92
N SER A 13 -187.06 -9.73 -105.06
CA SER A 13 -185.62 -9.48 -105.22
C SER A 13 -185.09 -8.24 -104.47
N SER A 14 -185.98 -7.40 -103.93
CA SER A 14 -185.59 -6.20 -103.18
C SER A 14 -185.32 -6.48 -101.69
N GLU A 15 -186.02 -7.46 -101.10
CA GLU A 15 -185.94 -7.72 -99.65
C GLU A 15 -184.64 -8.46 -99.26
N GLU A 16 -184.19 -9.44 -100.04
CA GLU A 16 -182.94 -10.20 -99.76
C GLU A 16 -181.70 -9.28 -99.70
N THR A 17 -181.55 -8.37 -100.67
CA THR A 17 -180.39 -7.45 -100.73
C THR A 17 -180.32 -6.47 -99.57
N LEU A 18 -181.46 -6.16 -98.93
CA LEU A 18 -181.52 -5.30 -97.75
C LEU A 18 -181.12 -6.07 -96.47
N GLN A 19 -181.25 -7.40 -96.48
CA GLN A 19 -180.99 -8.25 -95.33
C GLN A 19 -179.49 -8.57 -95.17
N GLU A 20 -178.75 -8.80 -96.25
CA GLU A 20 -177.29 -9.02 -96.20
C GLU A 20 -176.52 -7.80 -95.68
N HIS A 21 -176.86 -6.60 -96.15
CA HIS A 21 -176.20 -5.36 -95.73
C HIS A 21 -176.40 -5.01 -94.24
N LEU A 22 -177.45 -5.53 -93.59
CA LEU A 22 -177.62 -5.39 -92.14
C LEU A 22 -176.64 -6.29 -91.38
N ALA A 23 -176.51 -7.55 -91.78
CA ALA A 23 -175.60 -8.51 -91.14
C ALA A 23 -174.12 -8.11 -91.30
N GLU A 24 -173.71 -7.63 -92.48
CA GLU A 24 -172.33 -7.18 -92.70
C GLU A 24 -172.00 -5.93 -91.86
N LYS A 25 -172.97 -5.02 -91.68
CA LYS A 25 -172.85 -3.85 -90.81
C LYS A 25 -172.74 -4.20 -89.34
N GLU A 26 -173.50 -5.19 -88.85
CA GLU A 26 -173.36 -5.67 -87.47
C GLU A 26 -171.98 -6.28 -87.24
N LYS A 27 -171.52 -7.15 -88.14
CA LYS A 27 -170.17 -7.76 -88.06
C LYS A 27 -169.05 -6.73 -88.05
N LEU A 28 -169.10 -5.70 -88.91
CA LEU A 28 -168.12 -4.59 -88.89
C LEU A 28 -168.19 -3.76 -87.61
N SER A 29 -169.33 -3.72 -86.92
CA SER A 29 -169.46 -3.07 -85.61
C SER A 29 -168.85 -3.92 -84.48
N GLU A 30 -168.96 -5.24 -84.55
CA GLU A 30 -168.31 -6.18 -83.63
C GLU A 30 -166.78 -6.18 -83.81
N GLU A 31 -166.28 -6.29 -85.05
CA GLU A 31 -164.84 -6.22 -85.33
C GLU A 31 -164.24 -4.88 -84.87
N ARG A 32 -164.99 -3.78 -85.01
CA ARG A 32 -164.59 -2.47 -84.47
C ARG A 32 -164.59 -2.45 -82.94
N LEU A 33 -165.60 -3.05 -82.29
CA LEU A 33 -165.67 -3.14 -80.82
C LEU A 33 -164.49 -3.94 -80.28
N GLU A 34 -164.23 -5.13 -80.84
CA GLU A 34 -163.07 -5.97 -80.52
C GLU A 34 -161.75 -5.21 -80.69
N LEU A 35 -161.56 -4.48 -81.79
CA LEU A 35 -160.34 -3.72 -82.03
C LEU A 35 -160.21 -2.56 -81.02
N GLU A 36 -161.31 -1.90 -80.65
CA GLU A 36 -161.32 -0.87 -79.63
C GLU A 36 -161.03 -1.45 -78.22
N GLU A 37 -161.55 -2.63 -77.88
CA GLU A 37 -161.22 -3.33 -76.63
C GLU A 37 -159.77 -3.82 -76.58
N ARG A 38 -159.25 -4.40 -77.67
CA ARG A 38 -157.83 -4.77 -77.81
C ARG A 38 -156.92 -3.54 -77.64
N MET A 39 -157.32 -2.38 -78.16
CA MET A 39 -156.61 -1.11 -77.97
C MET A 39 -156.75 -0.56 -76.54
N ARG A 40 -157.94 -0.61 -75.92
CA ARG A 40 -158.15 -0.24 -74.51
C ARG A 40 -157.31 -1.11 -73.58
N ALA A 41 -157.24 -2.42 -73.82
CA ALA A 41 -156.41 -3.37 -73.08
C ALA A 41 -154.91 -3.11 -73.29
N ARG A 42 -154.47 -2.77 -74.51
CA ARG A 42 -153.08 -2.37 -74.78
C ARG A 42 -152.72 -1.06 -74.07
N VAL A 43 -153.62 -0.07 -74.07
CA VAL A 43 -153.45 1.20 -73.33
C VAL A 43 -153.43 0.97 -71.81
N LYS A 44 -154.20 0.00 -71.29
CA LYS A 44 -154.15 -0.39 -69.87
C LYS A 44 -152.79 -1.00 -69.51
N ARG A 45 -152.32 -2.00 -70.25
CA ARG A 45 -150.98 -2.58 -70.04
C ARG A 45 -149.86 -1.56 -70.16
N LEU A 46 -149.90 -0.66 -71.15
CA LEU A 46 -148.90 0.40 -71.30
C LEU A 46 -148.92 1.44 -70.16
N ARG A 47 -150.04 1.60 -69.43
CA ARG A 47 -150.07 2.38 -68.18
C ARG A 47 -149.46 1.61 -67.03
N GLU A 48 -149.83 0.34 -66.86
CA GLU A 48 -149.30 -0.55 -65.82
C GLU A 48 -147.77 -0.73 -65.95
N GLU A 49 -147.27 -0.89 -67.18
CA GLU A 49 -145.84 -0.90 -67.52
C GLU A 49 -145.17 0.46 -67.23
N LYS A 50 -145.82 1.58 -67.56
CA LYS A 50 -145.30 2.93 -67.28
C LYS A 50 -145.22 3.19 -65.76
N GLU A 51 -146.26 2.82 -65.02
CA GLU A 51 -146.38 2.99 -63.57
C GLU A 51 -145.32 2.14 -62.85
N ALA A 52 -145.15 0.87 -63.25
CA ALA A 52 -144.08 0.01 -62.74
C ALA A 52 -142.66 0.53 -63.09
N LEU A 53 -142.48 1.17 -64.25
CA LEU A 53 -141.21 1.82 -64.61
C LEU A 53 -140.98 3.11 -63.82
N GLU A 54 -142.01 3.91 -63.55
CA GLU A 54 -141.91 5.11 -62.71
C GLU A 54 -141.61 4.76 -61.25
N ASP A 55 -142.23 3.70 -60.72
CA ASP A 55 -141.89 3.14 -59.40
C ASP A 55 -140.47 2.56 -59.36
N SER A 56 -140.04 1.83 -60.39
CA SER A 56 -138.67 1.32 -60.49
C SER A 56 -137.64 2.45 -60.56
N VAL A 57 -137.88 3.49 -61.36
CA VAL A 57 -137.03 4.69 -61.43
C VAL A 57 -137.06 5.46 -60.10
N ALA A 58 -138.19 5.53 -59.40
CA ALA A 58 -138.27 6.11 -58.06
C ALA A 58 -137.47 5.29 -57.02
N GLN A 59 -137.51 3.96 -57.11
CA GLN A 59 -136.75 3.05 -56.25
C GLN A 59 -135.24 3.19 -56.48
N GLU A 60 -134.76 3.14 -57.73
CA GLU A 60 -133.35 3.35 -58.06
C GLU A 60 -132.88 4.76 -57.70
N ARG A 61 -133.72 5.79 -57.92
CA ARG A 61 -133.43 7.17 -57.50
C ARG A 61 -133.40 7.32 -55.98
N ASN A 62 -134.02 6.42 -55.20
CA ASN A 62 -133.91 6.40 -53.74
C ASN A 62 -132.67 5.61 -53.27
N LYS A 63 -132.36 4.46 -53.90
CA LYS A 63 -131.10 3.74 -53.68
C LYS A 63 -129.89 4.64 -53.95
N ALA A 64 -129.86 5.35 -55.08
CA ALA A 64 -128.80 6.28 -55.43
C ALA A 64 -128.63 7.42 -54.41
N LYS A 65 -129.72 7.91 -53.79
CA LYS A 65 -129.63 8.89 -52.68
C LYS A 65 -129.07 8.26 -51.40
N GLU A 66 -129.39 7.01 -51.10
CA GLU A 66 -128.81 6.30 -49.95
C GLU A 66 -127.33 5.99 -50.16
N GLU A 67 -126.94 5.57 -51.36
CA GLU A 67 -125.54 5.37 -51.72
C GLU A 67 -124.78 6.70 -51.69
N GLN A 68 -125.35 7.78 -52.22
CA GLN A 68 -124.75 9.12 -52.12
C GLN A 68 -124.60 9.58 -50.66
N LYS A 69 -125.59 9.33 -49.79
CA LYS A 69 -125.46 9.57 -48.34
C LYS A 69 -124.32 8.77 -47.73
N ARG A 70 -124.26 7.45 -47.98
CA ARG A 70 -123.20 6.57 -47.48
C ARG A 70 -121.81 7.00 -47.98
N VAL A 71 -121.71 7.48 -49.22
CA VAL A 71 -120.47 8.06 -49.77
C VAL A 71 -120.10 9.32 -48.99
N CYS A 72 -121.01 10.28 -48.80
CA CYS A 72 -120.72 11.50 -48.02
C CYS A 72 -120.41 11.21 -46.53
N GLU A 73 -121.04 10.20 -45.93
CA GLU A 73 -120.73 9.72 -44.58
C GLU A 73 -119.31 9.11 -44.50
N LEU A 74 -118.93 8.29 -45.49
CA LEU A 74 -117.57 7.74 -45.59
C LEU A 74 -116.52 8.82 -45.90
N GLU A 75 -116.84 9.80 -46.74
CA GLU A 75 -115.98 10.96 -47.01
C GLU A 75 -115.76 11.81 -45.74
N ALA A 76 -116.81 12.05 -44.96
CA ALA A 76 -116.72 12.75 -43.67
C ALA A 76 -115.88 11.96 -42.65
N LEU A 77 -116.07 10.64 -42.54
CA LEU A 77 -115.26 9.78 -41.67
C LEU A 77 -113.79 9.73 -42.11
N LEU A 78 -113.52 9.69 -43.42
CA LEU A 78 -112.16 9.75 -43.96
C LEU A 78 -111.52 11.13 -43.77
N ALA A 79 -112.29 12.22 -43.78
CA ALA A 79 -111.80 13.55 -43.45
C ALA A 79 -111.41 13.62 -41.96
N GLN A 80 -112.29 13.19 -41.05
CA GLN A 80 -112.01 13.14 -39.61
C GLN A 80 -110.81 12.24 -39.27
N GLN A 81 -110.65 11.10 -39.96
CA GLN A 81 -109.47 10.23 -39.77
C GLN A 81 -108.18 10.88 -40.28
N LYS A 82 -108.21 11.64 -41.38
CA LYS A 82 -107.04 12.41 -41.85
C LYS A 82 -106.68 13.51 -40.86
N GLU A 83 -107.65 14.30 -40.43
CA GLU A 83 -107.47 15.37 -39.43
C GLU A 83 -106.86 14.82 -38.12
N ALA A 84 -107.42 13.74 -37.57
CA ALA A 84 -106.89 13.10 -36.37
C ALA A 84 -105.47 12.48 -36.55
N LEU A 85 -105.12 12.02 -37.76
CA LEU A 85 -103.76 11.56 -38.08
C LEU A 85 -102.78 12.71 -38.29
N GLU A 86 -103.23 13.83 -38.85
CA GLU A 86 -102.45 15.05 -39.02
C GLU A 86 -102.16 15.71 -37.66
N ASP A 87 -103.16 15.86 -36.79
CA ASP A 87 -103.00 16.29 -35.39
C ASP A 87 -102.02 15.40 -34.63
N ARG A 88 -102.18 14.07 -34.73
CA ARG A 88 -101.25 13.13 -34.08
C ARG A 88 -99.83 13.24 -34.65
N ALA A 89 -99.68 13.44 -35.96
CA ALA A 89 -98.39 13.66 -36.59
C ALA A 89 -97.77 15.01 -36.20
N VAL A 90 -98.56 16.05 -35.96
CA VAL A 90 -98.10 17.35 -35.41
C VAL A 90 -97.67 17.18 -33.95
N GLN A 91 -98.46 16.47 -33.12
CA GLN A 91 -98.12 16.19 -31.73
C GLN A 91 -96.81 15.39 -31.59
N GLU A 92 -96.63 14.33 -32.38
CA GLU A 92 -95.37 13.56 -32.37
C GLU A 92 -94.18 14.35 -32.93
N LYS A 93 -94.38 15.20 -33.95
CA LYS A 93 -93.35 16.16 -34.39
C LYS A 93 -92.98 17.17 -33.29
N GLY A 94 -93.94 17.57 -32.45
CA GLY A 94 -93.71 18.39 -31.26
C GLY A 94 -92.83 17.66 -30.25
N ARG A 95 -93.27 16.49 -29.78
CA ARG A 95 -92.53 15.62 -28.83
C ARG A 95 -91.10 15.32 -29.31
N ALA A 96 -90.93 15.01 -30.59
CA ALA A 96 -89.62 14.73 -31.19
C ALA A 96 -88.70 15.97 -31.21
N ARG A 97 -89.24 17.18 -31.40
CA ARG A 97 -88.48 18.44 -31.29
C ARG A 97 -88.09 18.74 -29.85
N GLU A 98 -89.03 18.63 -28.91
CA GLU A 98 -88.77 18.85 -27.47
C GLU A 98 -87.68 17.90 -26.95
N ALA A 99 -87.76 16.61 -27.31
CA ALA A 99 -86.76 15.61 -26.95
C ALA A 99 -85.38 15.89 -27.59
N LEU A 100 -85.35 16.35 -28.85
CA LEU A 100 -84.10 16.75 -29.53
C LEU A 100 -83.49 18.00 -28.87
N GLU A 101 -84.30 19.00 -28.51
CA GLU A 101 -83.84 20.20 -27.81
C GLU A 101 -83.36 19.90 -26.38
N GLU A 102 -83.98 18.93 -25.69
CA GLU A 102 -83.48 18.45 -24.40
C GLU A 102 -82.17 17.67 -24.53
N ALA A 103 -82.04 16.81 -25.54
CA ALA A 103 -80.80 16.12 -25.83
C ALA A 103 -79.67 17.12 -26.16
N GLN A 104 -79.94 18.13 -26.98
CA GLN A 104 -78.99 19.21 -27.27
C GLN A 104 -78.62 20.03 -26.02
N ARG A 105 -79.58 20.33 -25.12
CA ARG A 105 -79.30 20.99 -23.84
C ARG A 105 -78.36 20.14 -22.97
N LYS A 106 -78.60 18.84 -22.86
CA LYS A 106 -77.74 17.90 -22.11
C LYS A 106 -76.34 17.79 -22.71
N VAL A 107 -76.21 17.74 -24.03
CA VAL A 107 -74.90 17.76 -24.72
C VAL A 107 -74.13 19.03 -24.38
N ARG A 108 -74.75 20.22 -24.51
CA ARG A 108 -74.14 21.51 -24.17
C ARG A 108 -73.73 21.60 -22.69
N GLU A 109 -74.50 21.02 -21.78
CA GLU A 109 -74.12 20.94 -20.36
C GLU A 109 -72.89 20.06 -20.15
N LEU A 110 -72.85 18.87 -20.77
CA LEU A 110 -71.72 17.94 -20.69
C LEU A 110 -70.45 18.52 -21.30
N GLU A 111 -70.55 19.18 -22.46
CA GLU A 111 -69.45 19.97 -23.06
C GLU A 111 -68.95 21.05 -22.09
N SER A 112 -69.87 21.82 -21.50
CA SER A 112 -69.57 22.88 -20.53
C SER A 112 -68.98 22.35 -19.21
N ARG A 113 -69.22 21.08 -18.86
CA ARG A 113 -68.63 20.40 -17.70
C ARG A 113 -67.26 19.82 -18.03
N LEU A 114 -67.10 19.23 -19.21
CA LEU A 114 -65.82 18.72 -19.72
C LEU A 114 -64.80 19.85 -19.90
N ALA A 115 -65.22 21.00 -20.44
CA ALA A 115 -64.38 22.19 -20.56
C ALA A 115 -63.86 22.68 -19.19
N ARG A 116 -64.75 22.80 -18.19
CA ARG A 116 -64.36 23.19 -16.82
C ARG A 116 -63.45 22.15 -16.14
N HIS A 117 -63.70 20.85 -16.33
CA HIS A 117 -62.78 19.81 -15.84
C HIS A 117 -61.39 19.90 -16.49
N LYS A 118 -61.33 20.17 -17.80
CA LYS A 118 -60.07 20.37 -18.53
C LYS A 118 -59.30 21.59 -18.00
N GLU A 119 -59.96 22.74 -17.86
CA GLU A 119 -59.36 23.98 -17.35
C GLU A 119 -58.81 23.81 -15.92
N VAL A 120 -59.56 23.13 -15.03
CA VAL A 120 -59.12 22.82 -13.66
C VAL A 120 -57.92 21.88 -13.67
N TRP A 121 -57.90 20.86 -14.54
CA TRP A 121 -56.77 19.93 -14.66
C TRP A 121 -55.53 20.62 -15.23
N GLU A 122 -55.66 21.42 -16.29
CA GLU A 122 -54.57 22.22 -16.86
C GLU A 122 -54.01 23.24 -15.86
N SER A 123 -54.88 23.88 -15.07
CA SER A 123 -54.49 24.80 -13.99
C SER A 123 -53.74 24.09 -12.86
N SER A 124 -54.20 22.89 -12.46
CA SER A 124 -53.53 22.05 -11.46
C SER A 124 -52.15 21.60 -11.94
N VAL A 125 -52.06 21.07 -13.17
CA VAL A 125 -50.78 20.68 -13.81
C VAL A 125 -49.85 21.89 -13.96
N ALA A 126 -50.37 23.07 -14.28
CA ALA A 126 -49.57 24.30 -14.32
C ALA A 126 -49.06 24.72 -12.92
N HIS A 127 -49.86 24.54 -11.87
CA HIS A 127 -49.46 24.84 -10.49
C HIS A 127 -48.36 23.89 -9.99
N GLU A 128 -48.50 22.58 -10.19
CA GLU A 128 -47.46 21.60 -9.82
C GLU A 128 -46.19 21.78 -10.68
N ARG A 129 -46.31 22.15 -11.96
CA ARG A 129 -45.15 22.54 -12.79
C ARG A 129 -44.43 23.79 -12.28
N ARG A 130 -45.11 24.74 -11.63
CA ARG A 130 -44.46 25.89 -10.98
C ARG A 130 -43.72 25.47 -9.72
N LYS A 131 -44.39 24.75 -8.80
CA LYS A 131 -43.77 24.17 -7.58
C LYS A 131 -42.53 23.35 -7.89
N ALA A 132 -42.59 22.49 -8.92
CA ALA A 132 -41.45 21.66 -9.33
C ALA A 132 -40.26 22.50 -9.82
N LYS A 133 -40.51 23.60 -10.56
CA LYS A 133 -39.45 24.54 -10.97
C LYS A 133 -38.87 25.30 -9.77
N GLU A 134 -39.71 25.81 -8.89
CA GLU A 134 -39.30 26.53 -7.67
C GLU A 134 -38.45 25.63 -6.74
N ALA A 135 -38.83 24.36 -6.60
CA ALA A 135 -38.07 23.35 -5.85
C ALA A 135 -36.71 23.04 -6.51
N LEU A 136 -36.67 22.88 -7.85
CA LEU A 136 -35.42 22.68 -8.59
C LEU A 136 -34.49 23.90 -8.52
N GLU A 137 -35.03 25.12 -8.56
CA GLU A 137 -34.25 26.34 -8.36
C GLU A 137 -33.71 26.46 -6.92
N ALA A 138 -34.51 26.10 -5.91
CA ALA A 138 -34.07 26.07 -4.52
C ALA A 138 -32.94 25.05 -4.31
N GLU A 139 -33.04 23.84 -4.87
CA GLU A 139 -31.96 22.86 -4.85
C GLU A 139 -30.73 23.29 -5.65
N ARG A 140 -30.91 23.97 -6.80
CA ARG A 140 -29.78 24.53 -7.56
C ARG A 140 -29.01 25.57 -6.74
N ARG A 141 -29.71 26.46 -6.03
CA ARG A 141 -29.09 27.46 -5.13
C ARG A 141 -28.37 26.77 -3.96
N ARG A 142 -29.01 25.77 -3.32
CA ARG A 142 -28.37 24.94 -2.27
C ARG A 142 -27.12 24.21 -2.77
N ALA A 143 -27.14 23.67 -3.97
CA ALA A 143 -25.99 23.00 -4.59
C ALA A 143 -24.83 23.98 -4.83
N GLN A 144 -25.12 25.19 -5.31
CA GLN A 144 -24.14 26.26 -5.53
C GLN A 144 -23.57 26.79 -4.20
N ASP A 145 -24.39 26.96 -3.16
CA ASP A 145 -23.93 27.33 -1.81
C ASP A 145 -23.00 26.26 -1.21
N LEU A 146 -23.28 24.98 -1.43
CA LEU A 146 -22.43 23.87 -0.98
C LEU A 146 -21.13 23.78 -1.78
N GLU A 147 -21.13 24.14 -3.05
CA GLU A 147 -19.95 24.22 -3.91
C GLU A 147 -19.05 25.39 -3.48
N ASN A 148 -19.62 26.58 -3.27
CA ASN A 148 -18.92 27.77 -2.74
C ASN A 148 -18.28 27.51 -1.35
N ARG A 149 -18.98 26.78 -0.47
CA ARG A 149 -18.41 26.37 0.84
C ARG A 149 -17.30 25.33 0.69
N LEU A 150 -17.38 24.46 -0.31
CA LEU A 150 -16.35 23.43 -0.57
C LEU A 150 -15.08 24.06 -1.17
N THR A 151 -15.20 25.06 -2.05
CA THR A 151 -14.04 25.80 -2.58
C THR A 151 -13.37 26.63 -1.49
N GLN A 152 -14.14 27.36 -0.67
CA GLN A 152 -13.60 28.06 0.51
C GLN A 152 -12.92 27.10 1.51
N GLN A 153 -13.51 25.93 1.77
CA GLN A 153 -12.90 24.93 2.65
C GLN A 153 -11.59 24.37 2.07
N LYS A 154 -11.52 24.15 0.75
CA LYS A 154 -10.28 23.76 0.07
C LYS A 154 -9.21 24.83 0.20
N GLU A 155 -9.52 26.07 -0.16
CA GLU A 155 -8.61 27.22 -0.09
C GLU A 155 -8.02 27.39 1.33
N ILE A 156 -8.86 27.33 2.37
CA ILE A 156 -8.41 27.38 3.77
C ILE A 156 -7.47 26.21 4.11
N SER A 157 -7.78 25.00 3.64
CA SER A 157 -6.92 23.83 3.87
C SER A 157 -5.60 23.88 3.09
N GLU A 158 -5.61 24.40 1.87
CA GLU A 158 -4.44 24.55 1.00
C GLU A 158 -3.51 25.64 1.54
N ASN A 159 -4.06 26.77 2.01
CA ASN A 159 -3.31 27.82 2.70
C ASN A 159 -2.70 27.33 4.03
N SER A 160 -3.44 26.54 4.81
CA SER A 160 -2.93 25.90 6.04
C SER A 160 -1.78 24.92 5.77
N ILE A 161 -1.93 24.08 4.74
CA ILE A 161 -0.88 23.15 4.28
C ILE A 161 0.34 23.92 3.73
N ALA A 162 0.14 25.04 3.02
CA ALA A 162 1.22 25.88 2.54
C ALA A 162 2.01 26.54 3.70
N TYR A 163 1.31 27.03 4.72
CA TYR A 163 1.92 27.61 5.93
C TYR A 163 2.78 26.59 6.69
N GLU A 164 2.24 25.41 7.01
CA GLU A 164 3.01 24.38 7.71
C GLU A 164 4.17 23.82 6.84
N ARG A 165 4.01 23.75 5.50
CA ARG A 165 5.13 23.45 4.59
C ARG A 165 6.23 24.50 4.63
N GLN A 166 5.89 25.80 4.66
CA GLN A 166 6.87 26.87 4.78
C GLN A 166 7.62 26.78 6.12
N LYS A 167 6.89 26.62 7.23
CA LYS A 167 7.46 26.46 8.57
C LYS A 167 8.42 25.28 8.66
N VAL A 168 8.03 24.11 8.15
CA VAL A 168 8.92 22.92 8.06
C VAL A 168 10.15 23.20 7.19
N LYS A 169 10.02 23.97 6.09
CA LYS A 169 11.17 24.38 5.27
C LYS A 169 12.10 25.33 6.02
N GLU A 170 11.56 26.29 6.76
CA GLU A 170 12.35 27.22 7.59
C GLU A 170 13.10 26.49 8.71
N ASP A 171 12.47 25.50 9.35
CA ASP A 171 13.11 24.67 10.37
C ASP A 171 14.19 23.75 9.77
N LEU A 172 13.95 23.14 8.61
CA LEU A 172 14.97 22.40 7.86
C LEU A 172 16.15 23.30 7.42
N GLU A 173 15.90 24.56 7.09
CA GLU A 173 16.96 25.53 6.78
C GLU A 173 17.78 25.94 8.03
N LYS A 174 17.18 25.95 9.23
CA LYS A 174 17.91 26.16 10.50
C LYS A 174 18.78 24.95 10.83
N GLU A 175 18.23 23.74 10.71
CA GLU A 175 18.99 22.49 10.90
C GLU A 175 20.13 22.37 9.88
N ARG A 176 19.90 22.69 8.60
CA ARG A 176 20.96 22.69 7.58
C ARG A 176 22.12 23.65 7.92
N ARG A 177 21.83 24.80 8.55
CA ARG A 177 22.87 25.73 9.02
C ARG A 177 23.64 25.16 10.22
N GLN A 178 22.95 24.55 11.18
CA GLN A 178 23.60 23.87 12.32
C GLN A 178 24.50 22.72 11.88
N VAL A 179 24.05 21.88 10.93
CA VAL A 179 24.88 20.82 10.33
C VAL A 179 26.10 21.42 9.63
N GLN A 180 25.94 22.49 8.85
CA GLN A 180 27.07 23.15 8.19
C GLN A 180 28.07 23.72 9.20
N ASP A 181 27.61 24.29 10.31
CA ASP A 181 28.47 24.81 11.38
C ASP A 181 29.17 23.69 12.18
N LEU A 182 28.58 22.49 12.26
CA LEU A 182 29.23 21.31 12.84
C LEU A 182 30.27 20.71 11.88
N GLU A 183 29.97 20.62 10.58
CA GLU A 183 30.94 20.26 9.54
C GLU A 183 32.15 21.21 9.56
N ASN A 184 31.90 22.53 9.65
CA ASN A 184 32.93 23.58 9.75
C ASN A 184 33.74 23.55 11.06
N ARG A 185 33.31 22.80 12.08
CA ARG A 185 34.09 22.53 13.31
C ARG A 185 34.88 21.23 13.17
N LEU A 186 34.27 20.19 12.62
CA LEU A 186 34.89 18.89 12.41
C LEU A 186 36.06 18.97 11.40
N THR A 187 35.96 19.81 10.36
CA THR A 187 37.08 20.08 9.45
C THR A 187 38.26 20.72 10.18
N LYS A 188 38.03 21.80 10.94
CA LYS A 188 39.05 22.46 11.76
C LYS A 188 39.69 21.52 12.79
N GLN A 189 38.91 20.62 13.39
CA GLN A 189 39.44 19.61 14.30
C GLN A 189 40.31 18.57 13.58
N ARG A 190 39.99 18.19 12.33
CA ARG A 190 40.87 17.34 11.51
C ARG A 190 42.17 18.07 11.16
N GLU A 191 42.10 19.33 10.73
CA GLU A 191 43.27 20.18 10.47
C GLU A 191 44.15 20.32 11.72
N GLU A 192 43.57 20.48 12.91
CA GLU A 192 44.32 20.54 14.18
C GLU A 192 44.95 19.21 14.59
N ILE A 193 44.34 18.07 14.22
CA ILE A 193 44.91 16.73 14.42
C ILE A 193 46.07 16.47 13.45
N GLU A 194 45.90 16.78 12.17
CA GLU A 194 46.94 16.66 11.14
C GLU A 194 48.16 17.54 11.49
N LEU A 195 47.93 18.76 11.97
CA LEU A 195 49.00 19.64 12.49
C LEU A 195 49.64 19.15 13.80
N LYS A 196 49.05 18.19 14.53
CA LYS A 196 49.67 17.52 15.68
C LYS A 196 50.45 16.29 15.25
N GLU A 197 49.90 15.49 14.35
CA GLU A 197 50.55 14.33 13.71
C GLU A 197 51.87 14.77 13.03
N GLN A 198 51.82 15.82 12.21
CA GLN A 198 53.02 16.42 11.60
C GLN A 198 54.04 16.94 12.64
N ARG A 199 53.61 17.36 13.84
CA ARG A 199 54.53 17.78 14.93
C ARG A 199 55.11 16.58 15.67
N GLU A 200 54.33 15.52 15.85
CA GLU A 200 54.75 14.26 16.44
C GLU A 200 55.81 13.59 15.56
N ASP A 201 55.60 13.50 14.24
CA ASP A 201 56.61 13.06 13.28
C ASP A 201 57.90 13.89 13.37
N ASN A 202 57.78 15.22 13.41
CA ASN A 202 58.93 16.13 13.53
C ASN A 202 59.67 16.02 14.87
N LEU A 203 59.03 15.52 15.94
CA LEU A 203 59.66 15.23 17.22
C LEU A 203 60.26 13.82 17.24
N ASN A 204 59.57 12.84 16.66
CA ASN A 204 60.00 11.46 16.54
C ASN A 204 61.27 11.34 15.68
N ASN A 205 61.33 12.05 14.54
CA ASN A 205 62.53 12.14 13.72
C ASN A 205 63.73 12.71 14.52
N LYS A 206 63.54 13.81 15.26
CA LYS A 206 64.58 14.39 16.13
C LYS A 206 65.01 13.46 17.27
N LEU A 207 64.09 12.66 17.79
CA LEU A 207 64.40 11.64 18.79
C LEU A 207 65.25 10.53 18.18
N ASN A 208 64.92 10.06 16.97
CA ASN A 208 65.72 9.08 16.24
C ASN A 208 67.11 9.62 15.89
N ASP A 209 67.23 10.88 15.44
CA ASP A 209 68.51 11.55 15.20
C ASP A 209 69.37 11.61 16.49
N ALA A 210 68.76 11.94 17.63
CA ALA A 210 69.44 12.01 18.92
C ALA A 210 69.85 10.62 19.44
N LEU A 211 69.03 9.59 19.20
CA LEU A 211 69.36 8.19 19.52
C LEU A 211 70.52 7.69 18.66
N ALA A 212 70.54 8.00 17.36
CA ALA A 212 71.65 7.68 16.47
C ALA A 212 72.97 8.36 16.93
N GLN A 213 72.93 9.65 17.28
CA GLN A 213 74.09 10.36 17.84
C GLN A 213 74.57 9.78 19.18
N LEU A 214 73.64 9.31 20.03
CA LEU A 214 73.98 8.60 21.27
C LEU A 214 74.65 7.25 20.99
N GLU A 215 74.16 6.49 20.01
CA GLU A 215 74.75 5.21 19.60
C GLU A 215 76.15 5.43 18.99
N GLU A 216 76.32 6.39 18.06
CA GLU A 216 77.63 6.76 17.51
C GLU A 216 78.61 7.18 18.61
N MET A 217 78.18 8.03 19.56
CA MET A 217 79.02 8.43 20.71
C MET A 217 79.35 7.23 21.61
N GLN A 218 78.43 6.27 21.81
CA GLN A 218 78.69 5.07 22.59
C GLN A 218 79.68 4.15 21.86
N GLN A 219 79.54 3.94 20.55
CA GLN A 219 80.49 3.19 19.73
C GLN A 219 81.88 3.86 19.73
N ALA A 220 81.94 5.19 19.61
CA ALA A 220 83.18 5.96 19.71
C ALA A 220 83.87 5.77 21.07
N LYS A 221 83.12 5.89 22.18
CA LYS A 221 83.62 5.64 23.54
C LYS A 221 84.11 4.20 23.74
N MET A 222 83.43 3.20 23.18
CA MET A 222 83.87 1.80 23.21
C MET A 222 85.15 1.57 22.38
N VAL A 223 85.34 2.31 21.28
CA VAL A 223 86.58 2.30 20.51
C VAL A 223 87.72 3.00 21.26
N GLU A 224 87.43 4.09 21.98
CA GLU A 224 88.41 4.80 22.80
C GLU A 224 88.82 4.04 24.07
N SER A 225 87.87 3.42 24.79
CA SER A 225 88.20 2.59 25.96
C SER A 225 89.10 1.42 25.55
N ARG A 226 88.77 0.75 24.44
CA ARG A 226 89.55 -0.38 23.90
C ARG A 226 90.94 0.04 23.40
N LYS A 227 91.12 1.29 22.94
CA LYS A 227 92.44 1.88 22.68
C LYS A 227 93.20 2.16 23.98
N ALA A 228 92.54 2.71 24.99
CA ALA A 228 93.14 2.99 26.30
C ALA A 228 93.57 1.70 27.01
N GLU A 229 92.73 0.66 27.02
CA GLU A 229 93.05 -0.70 27.48
C GLU A 229 94.28 -1.26 26.77
N ASN A 230 94.36 -1.12 25.43
CA ASN A 230 95.52 -1.58 24.67
C ASN A 230 96.81 -0.80 25.00
N LEU A 231 96.71 0.50 25.31
CA LEU A 231 97.84 1.31 25.78
C LEU A 231 98.26 0.92 27.20
N VAL A 232 97.31 0.66 28.11
CA VAL A 232 97.60 0.18 29.48
C VAL A 232 98.30 -1.18 29.45
N LEU A 233 97.86 -2.10 28.59
CA LEU A 233 98.55 -3.39 28.40
C LEU A 233 100.01 -3.19 27.95
N LYS A 234 100.24 -2.34 26.94
CA LYS A 234 101.60 -2.00 26.47
C LYS A 234 102.46 -1.32 27.52
N PHE A 235 101.88 -0.42 28.32
CA PHE A 235 102.61 0.19 29.44
C PHE A 235 103.02 -0.88 30.47
N ASN A 236 102.12 -1.80 30.83
CA ASN A 236 102.43 -2.90 31.74
C ASN A 236 103.50 -3.85 31.17
N GLU A 237 103.45 -4.17 29.87
CA GLU A 237 104.49 -4.94 29.17
C GLU A 237 105.86 -4.25 29.29
N THR A 238 105.96 -2.96 28.94
CA THR A 238 107.23 -2.20 29.06
C THR A 238 107.70 -2.01 30.51
N LEU A 239 106.78 -1.98 31.48
CA LEU A 239 107.11 -1.88 32.90
C LEU A 239 107.74 -3.19 33.40
N VAL A 240 107.19 -4.35 33.02
CA VAL A 240 107.80 -5.66 33.30
C VAL A 240 109.17 -5.80 32.60
N GLU A 241 109.31 -5.34 31.36
CA GLU A 241 110.63 -5.28 30.69
C GLU A 241 111.63 -4.41 31.47
N LEU A 242 111.19 -3.24 31.96
CA LEU A 242 112.00 -2.34 32.78
C LEU A 242 112.38 -2.98 34.13
N GLU A 243 111.48 -3.70 34.78
CA GLU A 243 111.77 -4.42 36.02
C GLU A 243 112.76 -5.59 35.81
N THR A 244 112.61 -6.37 34.73
CA THR A 244 113.59 -7.44 34.43
C THR A 244 114.95 -6.89 34.03
N THR A 245 115.03 -5.73 33.35
CA THR A 245 116.31 -5.09 33.02
C THR A 245 116.96 -4.46 34.24
N LYS A 246 116.21 -3.78 35.11
CA LYS A 246 116.66 -3.33 36.44
C LYS A 246 117.23 -4.50 37.26
N THR A 247 116.53 -5.64 37.29
CA THR A 247 116.97 -6.84 38.01
C THR A 247 118.29 -7.39 37.45
N LYS A 248 118.46 -7.41 36.12
CA LYS A 248 119.72 -7.79 35.45
C LYS A 248 120.87 -6.84 35.79
N VAL A 249 120.60 -5.53 35.90
CA VAL A 249 121.62 -4.53 36.31
C VAL A 249 122.08 -4.78 37.74
N VAL A 250 121.17 -4.96 38.71
CA VAL A 250 121.53 -5.24 40.12
C VAL A 250 122.40 -6.49 40.24
N LEU A 251 122.05 -7.60 39.59
CA LEU A 251 122.86 -8.82 39.57
C LEU A 251 124.26 -8.62 38.94
N MET A 252 124.38 -7.68 38.00
CA MET A 252 125.66 -7.34 37.38
C MET A 252 126.50 -6.39 38.27
N GLU A 253 125.87 -5.47 38.99
CA GLU A 253 126.50 -4.61 40.01
C GLU A 253 127.00 -5.44 41.19
N GLU A 254 126.22 -6.39 41.71
CA GLU A 254 126.64 -7.36 42.73
C GLU A 254 127.88 -8.15 42.27
N ARG A 255 127.86 -8.64 41.01
CA ARG A 255 129.00 -9.35 40.42
C ARG A 255 130.25 -8.47 40.30
N ILE A 256 130.09 -7.19 39.94
CA ILE A 256 131.18 -6.21 39.90
C ILE A 256 131.71 -5.92 41.31
N MET A 257 130.84 -5.80 42.31
CA MET A 257 131.22 -5.61 43.72
C MET A 257 132.06 -6.77 44.26
N LEU A 258 131.66 -8.03 43.98
CA LEU A 258 132.49 -9.20 44.31
C LEU A 258 133.86 -9.13 43.61
N GLN A 259 133.90 -8.81 42.31
CA GLN A 259 135.17 -8.68 41.59
C GLN A 259 136.07 -7.57 42.16
N GLN A 260 135.51 -6.42 42.54
CA GLN A 260 136.26 -5.36 43.21
C GLN A 260 136.80 -5.79 44.58
N GLN A 261 136.02 -6.58 45.34
CA GLN A 261 136.47 -7.11 46.63
C GLN A 261 137.63 -8.10 46.47
N THR A 262 137.56 -9.01 45.48
CA THR A 262 138.67 -9.93 45.15
C THR A 262 139.93 -9.18 44.69
N VAL A 263 139.78 -8.11 43.89
CA VAL A 263 140.92 -7.28 43.46
C VAL A 263 141.56 -6.54 44.64
N LYS A 264 140.77 -6.06 45.61
CA LYS A 264 141.30 -5.42 46.83
C LYS A 264 142.12 -6.40 47.67
N SER A 265 141.59 -7.60 47.96
CA SER A 265 142.33 -8.59 48.77
C SER A 265 143.65 -9.02 48.10
N LEU A 266 143.68 -9.15 46.77
CA LEU A 266 144.91 -9.45 46.02
C LEU A 266 145.92 -8.30 46.03
N GLN A 267 145.46 -7.05 46.07
CA GLN A 267 146.32 -5.87 46.21
C GLN A 267 146.92 -5.79 47.63
N GLU A 268 146.10 -6.02 48.66
CA GLU A 268 146.51 -6.04 50.08
C GLU A 268 147.53 -7.15 50.38
N GLU A 269 147.33 -8.35 49.81
CA GLU A 269 148.29 -9.46 49.89
C GLU A 269 149.64 -9.10 49.21
N ARG A 270 149.58 -8.48 48.02
CA ARG A 270 150.77 -8.04 47.28
C ARG A 270 151.54 -6.94 48.00
N GLU A 271 150.85 -6.02 48.67
CA GLU A 271 151.47 -4.97 49.47
C GLU A 271 152.09 -5.53 50.76
N SER A 272 151.45 -6.54 51.36
CA SER A 272 152.01 -7.30 52.49
C SER A 272 153.30 -8.04 52.12
N GLN A 273 153.32 -8.72 50.96
CA GLN A 273 154.54 -9.38 50.43
C GLN A 273 155.66 -8.36 50.16
N LYS A 274 155.34 -7.22 49.56
CA LYS A 274 156.28 -6.10 49.38
C LYS A 274 156.92 -5.68 50.71
N HIS A 275 156.12 -5.49 51.74
CA HIS A 275 156.61 -5.06 53.05
C HIS A 275 157.55 -6.10 53.69
N GLY A 276 157.25 -7.39 53.52
CA GLY A 276 158.15 -8.49 53.91
C GLY A 276 159.53 -8.38 53.25
N PHE A 277 159.58 -8.25 51.92
CA PHE A 277 160.85 -8.05 51.20
C PHE A 277 161.57 -6.77 51.62
N GLU A 278 160.85 -5.70 51.95
CA GLU A 278 161.42 -4.43 52.39
C GLU A 278 162.09 -4.54 53.78
N VAL A 279 161.52 -5.36 54.68
CA VAL A 279 162.15 -5.74 55.95
C VAL A 279 163.39 -6.60 55.71
N GLU A 280 163.34 -7.62 54.84
CA GLU A 280 164.51 -8.44 54.49
C GLU A 280 165.65 -7.58 53.91
N ILE A 281 165.33 -6.63 53.03
CA ILE A 281 166.30 -5.69 52.45
C ILE A 281 166.94 -4.80 53.52
N THR A 282 166.22 -4.38 54.58
CA THR A 282 166.84 -3.63 55.69
C THR A 282 167.73 -4.52 56.56
N ALA A 283 167.32 -5.77 56.82
CA ALA A 283 168.16 -6.75 57.53
C ALA A 283 169.46 -7.05 56.78
N TYR A 284 169.41 -7.28 55.46
CA TYR A 284 170.61 -7.48 54.63
C TYR A 284 171.51 -6.23 54.57
N LYS A 285 170.93 -5.01 54.53
CA LYS A 285 171.71 -3.76 54.61
C LYS A 285 172.45 -3.64 55.94
N GLU A 286 171.83 -3.99 57.06
CA GLU A 286 172.48 -3.98 58.37
C GLU A 286 173.53 -5.09 58.51
N GLN A 287 173.30 -6.29 57.96
CA GLN A 287 174.34 -7.32 57.85
C GLN A 287 175.55 -6.83 57.04
N ILE A 288 175.34 -6.21 55.87
CA ILE A 288 176.42 -5.64 55.05
C ILE A 288 177.18 -4.55 55.82
N LYS A 289 176.47 -3.70 56.57
CA LYS A 289 177.07 -2.68 57.44
C LYS A 289 177.92 -3.31 58.56
N GLN A 290 177.40 -4.28 59.30
CA GLN A 290 178.16 -4.98 60.35
C GLN A 290 179.34 -5.77 59.77
N HIS A 291 179.18 -6.42 58.62
CA HIS A 291 180.29 -7.06 57.90
C HIS A 291 181.35 -6.05 57.47
N SER A 292 180.98 -4.87 56.96
CA SER A 292 181.94 -3.83 56.58
C SER A 292 182.75 -3.29 57.78
N GLN A 293 182.09 -3.06 58.92
CA GLN A 293 182.77 -2.64 60.15
C GLN A 293 183.65 -3.77 60.72
N THR A 294 183.19 -5.02 60.60
CA THR A 294 183.98 -6.21 60.96
C THR A 294 185.21 -6.32 60.07
N ILE A 295 185.09 -6.18 58.74
CA ILE A 295 186.19 -6.24 57.78
C ILE A 295 187.23 -5.15 58.09
N VAL A 296 186.83 -3.89 58.24
CA VAL A 296 187.77 -2.81 58.58
C VAL A 296 188.48 -3.09 59.91
N SER A 297 187.74 -3.56 60.94
CA SER A 297 188.35 -3.97 62.21
C SER A 297 189.34 -5.14 62.06
N LEU A 298 189.05 -6.08 61.16
CA LEU A 298 189.89 -7.24 60.85
C LEU A 298 191.10 -6.87 60.01
N GLU A 299 191.03 -5.88 59.12
CA GLU A 299 192.14 -5.37 58.33
C GLU A 299 193.12 -4.59 59.22
N GLU A 300 192.63 -3.66 60.04
CA GLU A 300 193.47 -3.01 61.07
C GLU A 300 194.04 -4.05 62.06
N ARG A 301 193.26 -5.08 62.41
CA ARG A 301 193.74 -6.16 63.28
C ARG A 301 194.75 -7.05 62.56
N LEU A 302 194.64 -7.30 61.26
CA LEU A 302 195.61 -8.08 60.47
C LEU A 302 196.93 -7.32 60.33
N GLN A 303 196.87 -6.00 60.16
CA GLN A 303 198.05 -5.14 60.12
C GLN A 303 198.77 -5.13 61.48
N ARG A 304 198.01 -4.99 62.58
CA ARG A 304 198.52 -5.16 63.95
C ARG A 304 199.05 -6.58 64.21
N VAL A 305 198.34 -7.62 63.76
CA VAL A 305 198.71 -9.04 63.93
C VAL A 305 199.92 -9.41 63.08
N THR A 306 200.19 -8.75 61.95
CA THR A 306 201.44 -8.98 61.19
C THR A 306 202.65 -8.41 61.94
N GLN A 307 202.49 -7.29 62.64
CA GLN A 307 203.50 -6.80 63.61
C GLN A 307 203.56 -7.67 64.86
N HIS A 308 202.44 -8.27 65.28
CA HIS A 308 202.35 -9.09 66.50
C HIS A 308 202.67 -10.58 66.30
N HIS A 309 202.67 -11.12 65.08
CA HIS A 309 203.18 -12.47 64.76
C HIS A 309 204.70 -12.54 64.94
N LYS A 310 205.40 -11.41 64.81
CA LYS A 310 206.80 -11.25 65.25
C LYS A 310 206.98 -11.23 66.79
N LYS A 311 205.92 -11.49 67.57
CA LYS A 311 205.91 -11.44 69.05
C LYS A 311 205.02 -12.49 69.74
N ILE A 312 203.98 -12.98 69.07
CA ILE A 312 203.12 -14.10 69.45
C ILE A 312 203.35 -15.18 68.39
N GLU A 313 204.61 -15.62 68.38
CA GLU A 313 205.06 -16.95 67.94
C GLU A 313 204.98 -17.93 69.15
N GLY A 314 204.13 -17.61 70.14
CA GLY A 314 203.79 -18.41 71.32
C GLY A 314 202.45 -17.99 71.95
N GLU A 315 201.65 -18.99 72.37
CA GLU A 315 200.32 -18.94 73.05
C GLU A 315 199.05 -18.68 72.18
N ILE A 316 197.88 -19.21 72.64
CA ILE A 316 197.04 -20.11 71.82
C ILE A 316 195.52 -20.18 72.22
N ALA A 317 194.62 -20.44 71.22
CA ALA A 317 193.28 -21.09 71.23
C ALA A 317 191.92 -20.47 71.79
N ALA A 318 190.91 -20.30 70.88
CA ALA A 318 189.53 -20.91 70.75
C ALA A 318 188.16 -20.55 71.51
N LEU A 319 186.96 -20.77 70.83
CA LEU A 319 185.48 -21.01 71.24
C LEU A 319 184.37 -19.84 71.36
N LYS A 320 182.99 -20.02 71.53
CA LYS A 320 181.83 -20.63 70.71
C LYS A 320 180.31 -20.38 71.22
N ASP A 321 179.23 -20.45 70.36
CA ASP A 321 177.70 -20.76 70.51
C ASP A 321 176.62 -19.87 71.30
N SER A 322 175.22 -19.93 71.27
CA SER A 322 174.03 -20.25 70.33
C SER A 322 172.52 -20.03 70.89
N ASP A 323 171.42 -20.12 70.05
CA ASP A 323 169.89 -20.36 70.25
C ASP A 323 168.84 -19.24 70.77
N SER A 324 167.45 -19.21 70.77
CA SER A 324 166.17 -20.07 70.53
C SER A 324 164.78 -19.28 70.20
N ALA A 325 163.49 -19.78 70.42
CA ALA A 325 162.13 -19.25 69.88
C ALA A 325 160.68 -19.57 70.57
N GLN A 326 159.47 -19.07 70.08
CA GLN A 326 157.92 -19.38 70.27
C GLN A 326 156.88 -18.33 70.96
N LYS A 327 155.47 -18.31 71.11
CA LYS A 327 154.15 -19.12 70.90
C LYS A 327 152.68 -18.43 71.18
N GLU A 328 151.48 -18.91 70.66
CA GLU A 328 149.93 -18.90 71.01
C GLU A 328 148.93 -17.63 71.13
N GLU A 329 147.53 -17.53 71.26
CA GLU A 329 146.21 -18.32 71.53
C GLU A 329 144.76 -17.87 70.89
N LEU A 330 143.50 -17.81 71.54
CA LEU A 330 142.10 -18.10 70.91
C LEU A 330 140.67 -17.27 70.97
N PRO A 331 139.52 -17.46 71.77
CA PRO A 331 138.05 -17.72 71.32
C PRO A 331 136.67 -16.79 71.43
N PRO A 332 135.42 -17.07 72.04
CA PRO A 332 133.96 -16.85 71.49
C PRO A 332 132.77 -16.17 72.39
N LYS A 333 131.35 -16.11 72.30
CA LYS A 333 130.11 -16.70 71.55
C LYS A 333 128.64 -15.97 71.31
N PRO A 334 127.49 -15.93 72.14
CA PRO A 334 125.97 -16.02 71.75
C PRO A 334 124.89 -14.97 72.36
N PRO A 335 123.46 -15.01 72.53
CA PRO A 335 122.14 -15.71 72.09
C PRO A 335 120.70 -14.89 71.97
N ALA A 336 119.43 -15.49 71.85
CA ALA A 336 117.97 -15.06 72.24
C ALA A 336 116.67 -15.16 71.25
N ALA A 337 115.34 -15.04 71.67
CA ALA A 337 114.06 -15.51 70.93
C ALA A 337 112.61 -14.74 70.96
N PRO A 338 111.34 -15.34 71.06
CA PRO A 338 110.05 -15.18 70.22
C PRO A 338 108.75 -14.52 70.92
N PRO A 339 107.37 -14.69 70.69
CA PRO A 339 106.40 -15.45 69.75
C PRO A 339 104.92 -14.86 69.37
N SER A 340 103.98 -15.65 68.72
CA SER A 340 102.44 -15.74 68.78
C SER A 340 101.34 -15.09 67.79
N ASP A 341 100.09 -15.66 67.84
CA ASP A 341 98.68 -15.22 67.48
C ASP A 341 98.14 -15.09 66.00
N GLY A 342 96.83 -15.01 65.64
CA GLY A 342 95.51 -15.21 66.35
C GLY A 342 94.25 -14.57 65.67
N ASN A 343 93.09 -15.27 65.64
CA ASN A 343 91.68 -14.83 65.31
C ASN A 343 91.30 -14.19 63.93
N ALA A 344 90.33 -14.78 63.20
CA ALA A 344 89.71 -14.17 61.98
C ALA A 344 88.37 -14.79 61.45
N LYS A 345 87.46 -15.36 62.28
CA LYS A 345 86.33 -16.18 61.76
C LYS A 345 84.87 -15.78 62.06
N ASP A 346 84.57 -14.94 63.06
CA ASP A 346 83.15 -14.63 63.39
C ASP A 346 82.45 -13.77 62.33
N VAL A 347 83.09 -12.69 61.87
CA VAL A 347 82.48 -11.65 61.01
C VAL A 347 81.90 -12.21 59.69
N ALA A 348 82.42 -13.35 59.21
CA ALA A 348 81.93 -14.00 58.00
C ALA A 348 80.63 -14.80 58.19
N CYS A 349 80.30 -15.19 59.43
CA CYS A 349 79.08 -15.95 59.74
C CYS A 349 77.84 -15.04 59.78
N ASP A 350 77.95 -13.87 60.42
CA ASP A 350 76.81 -12.95 60.60
C ASP A 350 76.25 -12.44 59.25
N HIS A 351 77.13 -12.09 58.30
CA HIS A 351 76.73 -11.66 56.96
C HIS A 351 75.92 -12.73 56.21
N LEU A 352 76.28 -14.02 56.35
CA LEU A 352 75.58 -15.12 55.71
C LEU A 352 74.19 -15.36 56.33
N ILE A 353 74.03 -15.09 57.63
CA ILE A 353 72.74 -15.16 58.33
C ILE A 353 71.82 -14.02 57.85
N ASP A 354 72.34 -12.80 57.73
CA ASP A 354 71.57 -11.65 57.23
C ASP A 354 71.09 -11.84 55.79
N ASP A 355 71.91 -12.41 54.91
CA ASP A 355 71.52 -12.71 53.53
C ASP A 355 70.49 -13.84 53.43
N LEU A 356 70.58 -14.87 54.28
CA LEU A 356 69.52 -15.90 54.39
C LEU A 356 68.19 -15.30 54.89
N LEU A 357 68.23 -14.41 55.88
CA LEU A 357 67.04 -13.70 56.38
C LEU A 357 66.46 -12.74 55.33
N ARG A 358 67.31 -12.13 54.49
CA ARG A 358 66.90 -11.28 53.36
C ARG A 358 66.22 -12.10 52.26
N ALA A 359 66.81 -13.24 51.88
CA ALA A 359 66.22 -14.18 50.93
C ALA A 359 64.88 -14.75 51.44
N GLN A 360 64.76 -15.07 52.74
CA GLN A 360 63.52 -15.55 53.33
C GLN A 360 62.40 -14.49 53.27
N LYS A 361 62.70 -13.21 53.52
CA LYS A 361 61.74 -12.10 53.37
C LYS A 361 61.32 -11.90 51.92
N GLU A 362 62.26 -12.01 50.98
CA GLU A 362 61.98 -11.90 49.54
C GLU A 362 61.07 -13.04 49.05
N ILE A 363 61.30 -14.28 49.49
CA ILE A 363 60.42 -15.42 49.18
C ILE A 363 58.99 -15.19 49.69
N LEU A 364 58.83 -14.63 50.89
CA LEU A 364 57.50 -14.31 51.44
C LEU A 364 56.81 -13.17 50.68
N SER A 365 57.55 -12.13 50.30
CA SER A 365 57.08 -11.04 49.41
C SER A 365 56.57 -11.59 48.07
N GLN A 366 57.36 -12.45 47.42
CA GLN A 366 56.99 -13.08 46.16
C GLN A 366 55.78 -14.02 46.31
N GLN A 367 55.65 -14.74 47.43
CA GLN A 367 54.45 -15.54 47.73
C GLN A 367 53.19 -14.68 47.90
N GLU A 368 53.28 -13.50 48.54
CA GLU A 368 52.17 -12.57 48.66
C GLU A 368 51.74 -11.99 47.30
N ILE A 369 52.71 -11.67 46.42
CA ILE A 369 52.45 -11.26 45.04
C ILE A 369 51.79 -12.38 44.24
N ILE A 370 52.28 -13.63 44.36
CA ILE A 370 51.68 -14.80 43.71
C ILE A 370 50.26 -15.06 44.23
N MET A 371 49.98 -14.82 45.51
CA MET A 371 48.62 -14.90 46.05
C MET A 371 47.70 -13.83 45.45
N ARG A 372 48.12 -12.56 45.39
CA ARG A 372 47.35 -11.48 44.75
C ARG A 372 47.06 -11.79 43.29
N LEU A 373 48.07 -12.15 42.49
CA LEU A 373 47.89 -12.50 41.08
C LEU A 373 46.97 -13.71 40.87
N ARG A 374 46.97 -14.69 41.77
CA ARG A 374 46.01 -15.82 41.74
C ARG A 374 44.58 -15.37 42.07
N GLN A 375 44.41 -14.44 43.01
CA GLN A 375 43.11 -13.85 43.32
C GLN A 375 42.57 -13.05 42.12
N ASP A 376 43.38 -12.17 41.53
CA ASP A 376 43.03 -11.37 40.36
C ASP A 376 42.63 -12.25 39.16
N LEU A 377 43.38 -13.33 38.91
CA LEU A 377 43.09 -14.29 37.84
C LEU A 377 41.79 -15.06 38.07
N ASN A 378 41.50 -15.45 39.33
CA ASN A 378 40.26 -16.11 39.71
C ASN A 378 39.06 -15.16 39.59
N GLU A 379 39.21 -13.89 39.98
CA GLU A 379 38.17 -12.87 39.89
C GLU A 379 37.88 -12.49 38.42
N ALA A 380 38.92 -12.45 37.57
CA ALA A 380 38.77 -12.33 36.13
C ALA A 380 38.05 -13.56 35.52
N HIS A 381 38.37 -14.78 35.98
CA HIS A 381 37.64 -15.99 35.57
C HIS A 381 36.17 -15.98 36.01
N GLY A 382 35.87 -15.46 37.21
CA GLY A 382 34.50 -15.22 37.68
C GLY A 382 33.74 -14.32 36.70
N ARG A 383 34.23 -13.09 36.50
CA ARG A 383 33.66 -12.12 35.53
C ARG A 383 33.47 -12.71 34.12
N MET A 384 34.46 -13.46 33.62
CA MET A 384 34.36 -14.12 32.30
C MET A 384 33.33 -15.25 32.26
N THR A 385 33.07 -15.90 33.39
CA THR A 385 32.04 -16.94 33.53
C THR A 385 30.65 -16.33 33.62
N ASP A 386 30.50 -15.25 34.39
CA ASP A 386 29.24 -14.49 34.51
C ASP A 386 28.83 -13.88 33.16
N LEU A 387 29.76 -13.21 32.48
CA LEU A 387 29.53 -12.65 31.13
C LEU A 387 29.22 -13.74 30.09
N ARG A 388 29.80 -14.94 30.21
CA ARG A 388 29.45 -16.10 29.38
C ARG A 388 28.04 -16.60 29.69
N GLY A 389 27.63 -16.59 30.96
CA GLY A 389 26.27 -16.89 31.41
C GLY A 389 25.26 -15.91 30.81
N GLU A 390 25.47 -14.60 31.03
CA GLU A 390 24.63 -13.53 30.47
C GLU A 390 24.50 -13.61 28.95
N LEU A 391 25.60 -13.86 28.22
CA LEU A 391 25.59 -13.90 26.76
C LEU A 391 24.83 -15.13 26.25
N SER A 392 24.97 -16.28 26.93
CA SER A 392 24.17 -17.49 26.69
C SER A 392 22.68 -17.27 26.98
N GLU A 393 22.34 -16.59 28.08
CA GLU A 393 20.95 -16.27 28.42
C GLU A 393 20.31 -15.29 27.43
N LYS A 394 21.05 -14.25 26.99
CA LYS A 394 20.60 -13.32 25.95
C LYS A 394 20.35 -14.03 24.61
N GLN A 395 21.24 -14.96 24.22
CA GLN A 395 21.04 -15.81 23.04
C GLN A 395 19.82 -16.71 23.18
N LYS A 396 19.62 -17.35 24.34
CA LYS A 396 18.45 -18.17 24.64
C LYS A 396 17.15 -17.36 24.54
N ALA A 397 17.08 -16.20 25.19
CA ALA A 397 15.88 -15.36 25.21
C ALA A 397 15.49 -14.85 23.81
N GLU A 398 16.46 -14.49 22.97
CA GLU A 398 16.21 -14.11 21.58
C GLU A 398 15.75 -15.32 20.73
N LEU A 399 16.31 -16.52 20.94
CA LEU A 399 15.82 -17.74 20.30
C LEU A 399 14.40 -18.09 20.72
N GLU A 400 14.06 -17.99 22.01
CA GLU A 400 12.69 -18.21 22.53
C GLU A 400 11.70 -17.20 21.93
N ARG A 401 12.09 -15.93 21.81
CA ARG A 401 11.32 -14.89 21.11
C ARG A 401 11.10 -15.20 19.63
N GLN A 402 12.13 -15.66 18.92
CA GLN A 402 12.02 -16.03 17.50
C GLN A 402 11.17 -17.29 17.29
N VAL A 403 11.30 -18.30 18.16
CA VAL A 403 10.44 -19.49 18.14
C VAL A 403 8.98 -19.13 18.38
N ALA A 404 8.67 -18.25 19.34
CA ALA A 404 7.30 -17.77 19.56
C ALA A 404 6.72 -17.03 18.34
N LEU A 405 7.53 -16.19 17.68
CA LEU A 405 7.13 -15.49 16.45
C LEU A 405 6.84 -16.47 15.30
N VAL A 406 7.70 -17.48 15.10
CA VAL A 406 7.51 -18.51 14.06
C VAL A 406 6.28 -19.37 14.37
N GLN A 407 6.01 -19.69 15.63
CA GLN A 407 4.77 -20.38 16.04
C GLN A 407 3.53 -19.53 15.74
N GLN A 408 3.53 -18.23 16.06
CA GLN A 408 2.44 -17.32 15.71
C GLN A 408 2.20 -17.27 14.19
N GLN A 409 3.26 -17.05 13.40
CA GLN A 409 3.19 -17.01 11.94
C GLN A 409 2.70 -18.35 11.35
N SER A 410 3.09 -19.49 11.92
CA SER A 410 2.60 -20.81 11.52
C SER A 410 1.10 -20.97 11.78
N CYS A 411 0.62 -20.54 12.95
CA CYS A 411 -0.80 -20.50 13.28
C CYS A 411 -1.59 -19.60 12.31
N GLU A 412 -1.11 -18.38 12.04
CA GLU A 412 -1.72 -17.46 11.07
C GLU A 412 -1.77 -18.05 9.65
N LEU A 413 -0.67 -18.65 9.18
CA LEU A 413 -0.61 -19.33 7.89
C LEU A 413 -1.56 -20.55 7.82
N SER A 414 -1.74 -21.29 8.91
CA SER A 414 -2.71 -22.39 8.97
C SER A 414 -4.15 -21.88 8.86
N ALA A 415 -4.49 -20.79 9.55
CA ALA A 415 -5.80 -20.17 9.49
C ALA A 415 -6.10 -19.58 8.10
N LEU A 416 -5.09 -18.99 7.45
CA LEU A 416 -5.17 -18.52 6.07
C LEU A 416 -5.37 -19.68 5.08
N LYS A 417 -4.67 -20.80 5.24
CA LYS A 417 -4.87 -22.01 4.42
C LYS A 417 -6.31 -22.55 4.56
N VAL A 418 -6.85 -22.60 5.79
CA VAL A 418 -8.25 -23.02 6.02
C VAL A 418 -9.25 -22.05 5.36
N LYS A 419 -9.06 -20.73 5.51
CA LYS A 419 -9.89 -19.72 4.82
C LYS A 419 -9.80 -19.85 3.29
N MET A 420 -8.62 -20.13 2.73
CA MET A 420 -8.42 -20.31 1.30
C MET A 420 -9.12 -21.59 0.79
N ALA A 421 -9.06 -22.70 1.52
CA ALA A 421 -9.78 -23.93 1.20
C ALA A 421 -11.31 -23.73 1.27
N GLN A 422 -11.80 -23.01 2.28
CA GLN A 422 -13.20 -22.61 2.36
C GLN A 422 -13.59 -21.78 1.13
N MET A 423 -12.82 -20.75 0.78
CA MET A 423 -13.08 -19.90 -0.39
C MET A 423 -13.08 -20.69 -1.71
N SER A 424 -12.13 -21.63 -1.91
CA SER A 424 -12.15 -22.55 -3.07
C SER A 424 -13.48 -23.30 -3.16
N SER A 425 -13.94 -23.89 -2.05
CA SER A 425 -15.22 -24.62 -2.03
C SER A 425 -16.42 -23.73 -2.34
N HIS A 426 -16.35 -22.41 -2.06
CA HIS A 426 -17.39 -21.45 -2.41
C HIS A 426 -17.36 -21.08 -3.90
N VAL A 427 -16.16 -20.87 -4.48
CA VAL A 427 -15.98 -20.65 -5.92
C VAL A 427 -16.45 -21.86 -6.71
N GLU A 428 -16.03 -23.07 -6.34
CA GLU A 428 -16.47 -24.31 -6.99
C GLU A 428 -17.99 -24.52 -6.94
N ARG A 429 -18.66 -24.12 -5.85
CA ARG A 429 -20.12 -24.15 -5.76
C ARG A 429 -20.74 -23.12 -6.71
N LYS A 430 -20.22 -21.89 -6.75
CA LYS A 430 -20.71 -20.86 -7.67
C LYS A 430 -20.48 -21.21 -9.14
N ASP A 431 -19.38 -21.89 -9.48
CA ASP A 431 -19.16 -22.42 -10.83
C ASP A 431 -20.14 -23.53 -11.20
N LYS A 432 -20.50 -24.40 -10.25
CA LYS A 432 -21.53 -25.44 -10.45
C LYS A 432 -22.92 -24.80 -10.65
N GLU A 433 -23.27 -23.81 -9.83
CA GLU A 433 -24.50 -23.01 -9.99
C GLU A 433 -24.54 -22.26 -11.34
N LEU A 434 -23.45 -21.61 -11.75
CA LEU A 434 -23.36 -20.87 -13.02
C LEU A 434 -23.44 -21.78 -14.24
N LYS A 435 -22.91 -23.01 -14.17
CA LYS A 435 -23.07 -24.03 -15.23
C LYS A 435 -24.53 -24.48 -15.33
N ALA A 436 -25.16 -24.83 -14.20
CA ALA A 436 -26.57 -25.19 -14.16
C ALA A 436 -27.50 -24.07 -14.68
N LEU A 437 -27.23 -22.81 -14.33
CA LEU A 437 -27.99 -21.65 -14.84
C LEU A 437 -27.79 -21.44 -16.36
N LYS A 438 -26.58 -21.66 -16.90
CA LYS A 438 -26.33 -21.62 -18.35
C LYS A 438 -27.07 -22.74 -19.09
N GLU A 439 -27.17 -23.92 -18.50
CA GLU A 439 -27.92 -25.06 -19.06
C GLU A 439 -29.44 -24.86 -18.99
N ALA A 440 -29.95 -24.30 -17.88
CA ALA A 440 -31.33 -23.86 -17.75
C ALA A 440 -31.69 -22.76 -18.77
N LEU A 441 -30.78 -21.81 -19.01
CA LEU A 441 -30.96 -20.77 -20.03
C LEU A 441 -30.99 -21.36 -21.45
N ARG A 442 -30.06 -22.28 -21.79
CA ARG A 442 -30.08 -22.96 -23.10
C ARG A 442 -31.38 -23.73 -23.31
N THR A 443 -31.79 -24.57 -22.35
CA THR A 443 -33.04 -25.34 -22.47
C THR A 443 -34.30 -24.47 -22.48
N SER A 444 -34.30 -23.30 -21.84
CA SER A 444 -35.36 -22.30 -21.97
C SER A 444 -35.41 -21.66 -23.36
N GLN A 445 -34.25 -21.24 -23.90
CA GLN A 445 -34.14 -20.67 -25.24
C GLN A 445 -34.52 -21.68 -26.33
N GLU A 446 -34.18 -22.95 -26.13
CA GLU A 446 -34.53 -24.08 -27.02
C GLU A 446 -36.04 -24.37 -26.98
N LYS A 447 -36.66 -24.37 -25.80
CA LYS A 447 -38.13 -24.42 -25.66
C LYS A 447 -38.83 -23.26 -26.38
N HIS A 448 -38.31 -22.04 -26.31
CA HIS A 448 -38.86 -20.91 -27.07
C HIS A 448 -38.71 -21.08 -28.60
N LYS A 449 -37.59 -21.64 -29.08
CA LYS A 449 -37.45 -21.99 -30.52
C LYS A 449 -38.48 -23.03 -30.96
N HIS A 450 -38.72 -24.08 -30.17
CA HIS A 450 -39.73 -25.09 -30.46
C HIS A 450 -41.18 -24.56 -30.39
N HIS A 451 -41.47 -23.61 -29.50
CA HIS A 451 -42.76 -22.93 -29.45
C HIS A 451 -43.02 -22.14 -30.74
N LEU A 452 -42.01 -21.39 -31.21
CA LEU A 452 -42.05 -20.61 -32.46
C LEU A 452 -42.11 -21.45 -33.74
N SER A 453 -41.72 -22.73 -33.72
CA SER A 453 -41.97 -23.65 -34.84
C SER A 453 -43.38 -24.23 -34.79
N SER A 454 -43.85 -24.68 -33.62
CA SER A 454 -45.19 -25.27 -33.45
C SER A 454 -46.32 -24.29 -33.79
N GLU A 455 -46.19 -23.04 -33.36
CA GLU A 455 -47.17 -21.98 -33.62
C GLU A 455 -47.28 -21.61 -35.12
N LYS A 456 -46.25 -21.89 -35.92
CA LYS A 456 -46.25 -21.68 -37.38
C LYS A 456 -46.96 -22.80 -38.15
N GLU A 457 -46.88 -24.04 -37.70
CA GLU A 457 -47.66 -25.14 -38.32
C GLU A 457 -49.14 -25.06 -38.00
N GLN A 458 -49.50 -24.63 -36.78
CA GLN A 458 -50.89 -24.64 -36.32
C GLN A 458 -51.77 -23.57 -36.99
N ARG A 459 -51.19 -22.54 -37.62
CA ARG A 459 -51.92 -21.40 -38.21
C ARG A 459 -52.44 -21.59 -39.64
N LEU A 460 -52.36 -22.80 -40.20
CA LEU A 460 -52.67 -23.09 -41.61
C LEU A 460 -54.02 -23.80 -41.87
N ARG A 461 -54.87 -24.03 -40.84
CA ARG A 461 -56.21 -24.61 -41.01
C ARG A 461 -57.26 -24.09 -40.02
N THR A 462 -58.03 -23.06 -40.40
CA THR A 462 -59.51 -23.01 -40.29
C THR A 462 -60.04 -21.64 -40.79
N PRO A 463 -61.11 -21.60 -41.60
CA PRO A 463 -61.78 -20.35 -41.98
C PRO A 463 -63.11 -20.13 -41.24
N THR A 464 -63.53 -18.86 -41.19
CA THR A 464 -64.92 -18.40 -41.00
C THR A 464 -65.58 -18.55 -39.62
N GLN A 465 -65.55 -17.47 -38.83
CA GLN A 465 -66.81 -16.90 -38.32
C GLN A 465 -66.71 -15.38 -38.13
N LYS A 466 -67.86 -14.69 -38.08
CA LYS A 466 -67.98 -13.23 -38.14
C LYS A 466 -68.20 -12.63 -36.74
N CYS A 467 -67.70 -11.42 -36.53
CA CYS A 467 -68.45 -10.31 -35.91
C CYS A 467 -67.75 -8.98 -36.23
N ASP A 468 -68.54 -7.95 -36.53
CA ASP A 468 -68.07 -6.66 -37.02
C ASP A 468 -67.82 -5.65 -35.88
N ILE A 469 -66.84 -4.76 -36.09
CA ILE A 469 -66.96 -3.31 -35.88
C ILE A 469 -66.04 -2.67 -36.94
N SER A 470 -66.55 -1.69 -37.68
CA SER A 470 -65.81 -1.03 -38.77
C SER A 470 -65.97 0.49 -38.69
N VAL A 471 -64.87 1.20 -38.51
CA VAL A 471 -64.75 2.63 -38.84
C VAL A 471 -63.37 2.89 -39.45
N GLN A 472 -63.33 2.78 -40.79
CA GLN A 472 -62.59 3.65 -41.72
C GLN A 472 -61.15 4.08 -41.36
N ILE A 473 -60.20 3.41 -42.03
CA ILE A 473 -58.88 3.94 -42.42
C ILE A 473 -59.00 4.47 -43.85
N ASP A 474 -58.34 5.59 -44.20
CA ASP A 474 -57.59 5.75 -45.47
C ASP A 474 -56.91 7.14 -45.58
N PRO A 475 -55.92 7.36 -46.48
CA PRO A 475 -55.07 6.37 -47.19
C PRO A 475 -53.55 6.71 -47.28
N VAL A 476 -52.68 5.68 -47.27
CA VAL A 476 -51.41 5.57 -48.08
C VAL A 476 -50.25 6.56 -47.76
N PRO A 477 -48.94 6.31 -48.09
CA PRO A 477 -48.20 5.14 -48.62
C PRO A 477 -47.39 4.38 -47.52
N LEU A 478 -46.95 3.12 -47.65
CA LEU A 478 -46.10 2.40 -48.63
C LEU A 478 -44.59 2.73 -48.56
N ASP A 479 -43.86 1.93 -47.76
CA ASP A 479 -42.59 1.22 -48.05
C ASP A 479 -42.25 0.37 -46.80
N VAL A 480 -41.71 -0.86 -46.79
CA VAL A 480 -40.71 -1.57 -47.62
C VAL A 480 -39.27 -1.07 -47.39
N SER A 481 -38.49 -1.88 -46.65
CA SER A 481 -37.03 -1.78 -46.47
C SER A 481 -36.47 -0.56 -45.73
N SER A 482 -35.99 -0.77 -44.49
CA SER A 482 -35.08 0.17 -43.79
C SER A 482 -34.24 -0.53 -42.71
N SER A 483 -33.45 -1.54 -43.11
CA SER A 483 -32.42 -2.15 -42.25
C SER A 483 -31.19 -1.23 -42.15
N SER A 484 -31.33 -0.09 -41.46
CA SER A 484 -30.26 0.90 -41.28
C SER A 484 -30.45 1.91 -40.15
N GLN A 485 -31.62 1.98 -39.49
CA GLN A 485 -31.90 3.04 -38.49
C GLN A 485 -31.68 2.65 -37.01
N GLU A 486 -31.40 1.38 -36.70
CA GLU A 486 -31.15 0.95 -35.31
C GLU A 486 -29.73 1.28 -34.82
N GLU A 487 -28.73 1.34 -35.70
CA GLU A 487 -27.32 1.53 -35.30
C GLU A 487 -27.03 2.92 -34.72
N GLN A 488 -27.74 3.96 -35.17
CA GLN A 488 -27.62 5.32 -34.60
C GLN A 488 -28.23 5.43 -33.20
N SER A 489 -29.18 4.56 -32.83
CA SER A 489 -29.84 4.60 -31.52
C SER A 489 -28.89 4.18 -30.38
N PHE A 490 -27.89 3.34 -30.65
CA PHE A 490 -26.94 2.87 -29.64
C PHE A 490 -25.84 3.89 -29.33
N SER A 491 -25.43 4.73 -30.29
CA SER A 491 -24.49 5.83 -30.04
C SER A 491 -25.06 6.84 -29.03
N ASP A 492 -26.34 7.17 -29.18
CA ASP A 492 -27.05 8.14 -28.34
C ASP A 492 -27.31 7.62 -26.91
N LEU A 493 -27.43 6.30 -26.75
CA LEU A 493 -27.46 5.64 -25.44
C LEU A 493 -26.07 5.61 -24.78
N GLY A 494 -25.02 5.40 -25.59
CA GLY A 494 -23.62 5.48 -25.13
C GLY A 494 -23.24 6.86 -24.59
N ALA A 495 -23.71 7.93 -25.22
CA ALA A 495 -23.51 9.32 -24.76
C ALA A 495 -24.13 9.55 -23.37
N LYS A 496 -25.39 9.13 -23.17
CA LYS A 496 -26.13 9.29 -21.90
C LYS A 496 -25.50 8.49 -20.74
N CYS A 497 -24.90 7.34 -21.04
CA CYS A 497 -24.26 6.47 -20.04
C CYS A 497 -22.97 7.02 -19.42
N ARG A 498 -22.26 7.97 -20.05
CA ARG A 498 -21.00 8.53 -19.47
C ARG A 498 -21.21 9.49 -18.30
N GLY A 499 -22.42 10.05 -18.15
CA GLY A 499 -22.76 10.96 -17.04
C GLY A 499 -23.46 10.28 -15.87
N HIS A 500 -24.60 9.61 -16.14
CA HIS A 500 -25.54 9.22 -15.07
C HIS A 500 -24.96 8.33 -13.97
N ARG A 501 -24.08 7.36 -14.27
CA ARG A 501 -23.48 6.54 -13.19
C ARG A 501 -22.59 7.34 -12.25
N HIS A 502 -21.88 8.34 -12.76
CA HIS A 502 -21.04 9.21 -11.94
C HIS A 502 -21.88 10.24 -11.17
N GLU A 503 -22.91 10.80 -11.81
CA GLU A 503 -23.89 11.68 -11.17
C GLU A 503 -24.66 10.97 -10.05
N GLU A 504 -25.14 9.73 -10.26
CA GLU A 504 -25.77 8.93 -9.20
C GLU A 504 -24.81 8.64 -8.04
N VAL A 505 -23.52 8.38 -8.32
CA VAL A 505 -22.51 8.19 -7.26
C VAL A 505 -22.27 9.49 -6.51
N ILE A 506 -22.17 10.63 -7.20
CA ILE A 506 -22.07 11.96 -6.60
C ILE A 506 -23.32 12.27 -5.77
N GLN A 507 -24.53 11.90 -6.21
CA GLN A 507 -25.77 12.08 -5.45
C GLN A 507 -25.83 11.17 -4.22
N ARG A 508 -25.42 9.90 -4.34
CA ARG A 508 -25.27 8.98 -3.18
C ARG A 508 -24.24 9.51 -2.17
N GLN A 509 -23.11 10.02 -2.64
CA GLN A 509 -22.08 10.65 -1.80
C GLN A 509 -22.56 11.96 -1.17
N ARG A 510 -23.22 12.85 -1.91
CA ARG A 510 -23.85 14.08 -1.38
C ARG A 510 -24.89 13.75 -0.32
N LYS A 511 -25.72 12.71 -0.54
CA LYS A 511 -26.70 12.22 0.44
C LYS A 511 -26.03 11.69 1.70
N ALA A 512 -25.07 10.77 1.58
CA ALA A 512 -24.33 10.24 2.73
C ALA A 512 -23.57 11.33 3.51
N LEU A 513 -22.98 12.32 2.81
CA LEU A 513 -22.36 13.49 3.44
C LEU A 513 -23.40 14.40 4.13
N SER A 514 -24.61 14.53 3.59
CA SER A 514 -25.70 15.27 4.25
C SER A 514 -26.19 14.56 5.52
N GLU A 515 -26.33 13.23 5.49
CA GLU A 515 -26.70 12.40 6.64
C GLU A 515 -25.60 12.43 7.71
N LEU A 516 -24.33 12.36 7.32
CA LEU A 516 -23.19 12.54 8.23
C LEU A 516 -23.17 13.95 8.83
N ARG A 517 -23.43 15.00 8.06
CA ARG A 517 -23.50 16.39 8.58
C ARG A 517 -24.68 16.60 9.53
N VAL A 518 -25.84 16.00 9.26
CA VAL A 518 -26.99 15.99 10.19
C VAL A 518 -26.61 15.25 11.48
N ARG A 519 -26.04 14.05 11.37
CA ARG A 519 -25.64 13.23 12.52
C ARG A 519 -24.51 13.87 13.36
N ILE A 520 -23.59 14.58 12.72
CA ILE A 520 -22.57 15.39 13.41
C ILE A 520 -23.27 16.54 14.15
N LYS A 521 -24.20 17.26 13.51
CA LYS A 521 -24.96 18.35 14.15
C LYS A 521 -25.88 17.88 15.29
N GLU A 522 -26.37 16.64 15.23
CA GLU A 522 -27.09 15.97 16.32
C GLU A 522 -26.15 15.58 17.47
N LEU A 523 -24.97 15.05 17.17
CA LEU A 523 -23.93 14.76 18.17
C LEU A 523 -23.37 16.04 18.81
N GLU A 524 -23.21 17.13 18.05
CA GLU A 524 -22.86 18.45 18.54
C GLU A 524 -23.93 19.00 19.47
N LYS A 525 -25.22 18.87 19.13
CA LYS A 525 -26.35 19.21 20.02
C LYS A 525 -26.41 18.35 21.27
N ALA A 526 -26.09 17.06 21.18
CA ALA A 526 -26.01 16.17 22.34
C ALA A 526 -24.81 16.52 23.25
N ASN A 527 -23.69 16.95 22.66
CA ASN A 527 -22.49 17.39 23.36
C ASN A 527 -22.57 18.86 23.82
N SER A 528 -23.51 19.67 23.33
CA SER A 528 -23.67 21.08 23.71
C SER A 528 -24.45 21.30 25.01
N CYS A 529 -24.69 20.24 25.80
CA CYS A 529 -25.05 20.37 27.20
C CYS A 529 -23.83 20.83 28.00
N ASN A 530 -23.50 22.13 27.89
CA ASN A 530 -22.38 22.75 28.58
C ASN A 530 -22.69 22.85 30.09
N PRO A 531 -21.86 22.26 30.97
CA PRO A 531 -22.06 22.36 32.42
C PRO A 531 -21.56 23.72 32.93
N LYS A 532 -22.27 24.81 32.62
CA LYS A 532 -21.94 26.17 33.08
C LYS A 532 -23.08 26.96 33.71
N ASP A 533 -24.35 26.59 33.47
CA ASP A 533 -25.50 27.36 33.98
C ASP A 533 -26.07 26.84 35.32
N HIS A 534 -25.56 25.72 35.86
CA HIS A 534 -26.05 25.11 37.12
C HIS A 534 -25.23 25.43 38.38
N LEU A 535 -24.17 26.26 38.29
CA LEU A 535 -23.34 26.61 39.46
C LEU A 535 -23.93 27.71 40.36
N ASN A 536 -25.10 28.26 40.04
CA ASN A 536 -25.62 29.49 40.67
C ASN A 536 -26.83 29.31 41.61
N GLU A 537 -27.40 28.10 41.78
CA GLU A 537 -28.55 27.86 42.68
C GLU A 537 -28.24 26.92 43.87
N SER A 538 -27.24 26.03 43.77
CA SER A 538 -26.91 25.07 44.85
C SER A 538 -25.97 25.64 45.94
N ALA A 539 -25.78 26.96 46.00
CA ALA A 539 -24.90 27.63 46.96
C ALA A 539 -25.61 28.10 48.26
N LEU A 540 -26.90 27.79 48.43
CA LEU A 540 -27.78 28.42 49.42
C LEU A 540 -28.41 27.49 50.49
N GLU A 541 -27.85 26.30 50.72
CA GLU A 541 -28.10 25.48 51.91
C GLU A 541 -26.76 24.95 52.47
N LEU A 542 -26.02 25.73 53.26
CA LEU A 542 -26.23 26.08 54.68
C LEU A 542 -25.77 24.99 55.68
N LYS A 543 -24.46 25.01 55.94
CA LYS A 543 -23.82 24.96 57.29
C LYS A 543 -24.55 24.20 58.43
N THR A 544 -24.04 23.02 58.79
CA THR A 544 -24.01 22.58 60.21
C THR A 544 -22.91 21.54 60.44
N LEU A 545 -22.02 21.81 61.41
CA LEU A 545 -20.97 20.94 62.00
C LEU A 545 -19.97 20.27 61.03
N GLY A 546 -18.66 20.18 61.31
CA GLY A 546 -17.90 20.60 62.50
C GLY A 546 -17.11 19.44 63.11
N MET A 547 -15.92 19.72 63.62
CA MET A 547 -14.95 18.77 64.22
C MET A 547 -14.22 17.90 63.15
N GLU A 548 -12.90 18.05 62.94
CA GLU A 548 -11.76 17.49 63.72
C GLU A 548 -11.55 15.97 63.47
N ASN A 549 -10.33 15.41 63.37
CA ASN A 549 -8.98 16.00 63.43
C ASN A 549 -7.90 15.06 62.81
N ASN A 550 -6.70 15.63 62.60
CA ASN A 550 -5.36 15.00 62.62
C ASN A 550 -5.00 13.80 61.70
N VAL A 551 -3.98 14.04 60.87
CA VAL A 551 -3.01 13.04 60.37
C VAL A 551 -1.80 13.01 61.32
N PRO A 552 -1.14 11.85 61.52
CA PRO A 552 0.32 11.85 61.45
C PRO A 552 0.91 10.66 60.64
N LYS A 553 2.17 10.84 60.22
CA LYS A 553 2.93 9.97 59.31
C LYS A 553 3.60 8.78 60.01
N MET A 554 3.64 7.63 59.35
CA MET A 554 4.82 6.75 59.17
C MET A 554 4.71 6.17 57.75
N LEU A 555 5.70 6.15 56.85
CA LEU A 555 7.13 5.87 56.93
C LEU A 555 7.46 4.41 57.32
N LEU A 556 7.50 3.54 56.31
CA LEU A 556 8.61 2.60 56.11
C LEU A 556 8.62 2.09 54.66
N ASP A 557 9.82 1.88 54.12
CA ASP A 557 10.06 1.43 52.75
C ASP A 557 10.53 -0.04 52.77
N THR A 558 9.73 -0.96 52.24
CA THR A 558 10.18 -2.32 51.90
C THR A 558 9.23 -3.02 50.93
N LYS A 559 9.78 -3.63 49.87
CA LYS A 559 9.11 -4.71 49.13
C LYS A 559 9.04 -5.99 50.00
N PRO A 560 7.91 -6.70 50.01
CA PRO A 560 7.88 -8.15 50.16
C PRO A 560 7.60 -8.83 48.81
N ASN A 561 8.25 -9.96 48.55
CA ASN A 561 7.96 -10.80 47.39
C ASN A 561 6.67 -11.62 47.60
N LEU A 562 6.13 -12.19 46.52
CA LEU A 562 4.99 -13.13 46.60
C LEU A 562 5.34 -14.34 47.48
N PRO A 563 4.47 -14.73 48.43
CA PRO A 563 4.47 -16.07 48.98
C PRO A 563 3.80 -17.04 47.99
N THR A 564 4.45 -18.17 47.71
CA THR A 564 3.87 -19.30 46.97
C THR A 564 2.59 -19.78 47.65
N LEU A 565 1.49 -19.94 46.91
CA LEU A 565 0.25 -20.51 47.44
C LEU A 565 0.39 -22.02 47.70
N SER A 566 0.43 -22.39 48.97
CA SER A 566 0.42 -23.79 49.39
C SER A 566 -0.95 -24.45 49.15
N ARG A 567 -0.90 -25.59 48.46
CA ARG A 567 -1.95 -26.61 48.32
C ARG A 567 -2.87 -26.73 49.56
N THR A 568 -4.12 -26.30 49.42
CA THR A 568 -5.22 -26.62 50.36
C THR A 568 -5.94 -27.89 49.92
N GLU A 569 -5.95 -28.90 50.77
CA GLU A 569 -6.67 -30.15 50.53
C GLU A 569 -8.06 -30.09 51.18
N ILE A 570 -9.11 -30.36 50.40
CA ILE A 570 -10.49 -30.40 50.90
C ILE A 570 -10.78 -31.83 51.37
N HIS A 571 -10.72 -32.06 52.68
CA HIS A 571 -11.15 -33.32 53.27
C HIS A 571 -12.63 -33.24 53.66
N ALA A 572 -13.46 -34.13 53.11
CA ALA A 572 -14.86 -34.27 53.48
C ALA A 572 -15.05 -35.31 54.60
N ASN A 573 -16.10 -35.10 55.42
CA ASN A 573 -16.97 -36.07 56.14
C ASN A 573 -17.33 -35.60 57.57
N GLY A 574 -18.48 -36.06 58.07
CA GLY A 574 -18.81 -36.04 59.51
C GLY A 574 -20.09 -35.28 59.88
N LEU A 575 -21.19 -36.02 60.09
CA LEU A 575 -22.45 -35.52 60.64
C LEU A 575 -22.64 -36.12 62.06
N THR A 576 -22.93 -35.32 63.09
CA THR A 576 -23.82 -35.64 64.25
C THR A 576 -23.84 -34.51 65.29
N ASN A 577 -24.82 -34.53 66.21
CA ASN A 577 -25.12 -33.47 67.16
C ASN A 577 -24.57 -33.74 68.58
N SER A 578 -23.96 -32.73 69.22
CA SER A 578 -24.18 -32.34 70.63
C SER A 578 -23.30 -31.13 70.99
N GLY A 579 -23.81 -30.20 71.80
CA GLY A 579 -23.00 -29.15 72.43
C GLY A 579 -22.32 -29.62 73.74
N PRO A 580 -21.69 -28.72 74.53
CA PRO A 580 -21.59 -27.27 74.32
C PRO A 580 -20.16 -26.66 74.44
N SER A 581 -19.82 -25.65 73.61
CA SER A 581 -18.67 -24.77 73.87
C SER A 581 -18.80 -23.38 73.21
N CYS A 582 -19.16 -22.36 73.99
CA CYS A 582 -19.47 -20.99 73.51
C CYS A 582 -18.22 -20.11 73.32
N THR A 583 -17.16 -20.67 72.76
CA THR A 583 -15.88 -19.98 72.50
C THR A 583 -15.40 -20.11 71.05
N MET A 584 -15.31 -21.32 70.49
CA MET A 584 -14.86 -21.50 69.08
C MET A 584 -15.84 -20.93 68.05
N GLU A 585 -17.15 -20.86 68.36
CA GLU A 585 -18.07 -20.12 67.49
C GLU A 585 -17.72 -18.64 67.35
N LYS A 586 -17.08 -18.02 68.36
CA LYS A 586 -16.80 -16.58 68.37
C LYS A 586 -15.64 -16.22 67.45
N SER A 587 -14.61 -17.07 67.35
CA SER A 587 -13.57 -16.92 66.31
C SER A 587 -14.14 -17.22 64.93
N GLY A 588 -14.86 -18.33 64.75
CA GLY A 588 -15.48 -18.68 63.46
C GLY A 588 -16.41 -17.58 62.92
N LYS A 589 -17.25 -16.98 63.77
CA LYS A 589 -18.12 -15.85 63.41
C LYS A 589 -17.33 -14.57 63.07
N ALA A 590 -16.20 -14.32 63.74
CA ALA A 590 -15.32 -13.21 63.42
C ALA A 590 -14.58 -13.41 62.09
N ASP A 591 -14.12 -14.62 61.78
CA ASP A 591 -13.39 -14.91 60.55
C ASP A 591 -14.31 -14.97 59.32
N VAL A 592 -15.54 -15.48 59.47
CA VAL A 592 -16.60 -15.32 58.45
C VAL A 592 -16.94 -13.85 58.22
N ALA A 593 -17.01 -13.02 59.26
CA ALA A 593 -17.26 -11.58 59.10
C ALA A 593 -16.12 -10.88 58.33
N LYS A 594 -14.84 -11.20 58.61
CA LYS A 594 -13.69 -10.71 57.84
C LYS A 594 -13.75 -11.15 56.37
N ALA A 595 -14.11 -12.41 56.10
CA ALA A 595 -14.21 -12.93 54.74
C ALA A 595 -15.31 -12.22 53.92
N LEU A 596 -16.45 -11.89 54.55
CA LEU A 596 -17.54 -11.13 53.93
C LEU A 596 -17.17 -9.64 53.72
N GLU A 597 -16.39 -9.04 54.63
CA GLU A 597 -15.89 -7.67 54.47
C GLU A 597 -14.84 -7.55 53.36
N LEU A 598 -13.96 -8.56 53.22
CA LEU A 598 -13.00 -8.64 52.12
C LEU A 598 -13.70 -8.88 50.77
N SER A 599 -14.72 -9.73 50.70
CA SER A 599 -15.46 -9.97 49.46
C SER A 599 -16.34 -8.79 49.04
N GLU A 600 -16.96 -8.07 49.98
CA GLU A 600 -17.63 -6.80 49.68
C GLU A 600 -16.63 -5.75 49.17
N LYS A 601 -15.46 -5.60 49.81
CA LYS A 601 -14.43 -4.66 49.32
C LYS A 601 -13.99 -4.99 47.89
N LEU A 602 -13.69 -6.26 47.61
CA LEU A 602 -13.27 -6.70 46.27
C LEU A 602 -14.37 -6.45 45.22
N TYR A 603 -15.64 -6.66 45.57
CA TYR A 603 -16.77 -6.29 44.70
C TYR A 603 -16.78 -4.77 44.41
N MET A 604 -16.61 -3.91 45.43
CA MET A 604 -16.57 -2.46 45.22
C MET A 604 -15.40 -2.00 44.35
N ASP A 605 -14.21 -2.55 44.58
CA ASP A 605 -13.01 -2.18 43.83
C ASP A 605 -13.10 -2.68 42.37
N MET A 606 -13.69 -3.86 42.13
CA MET A 606 -14.03 -4.36 40.80
C MET A 606 -15.07 -3.49 40.09
N SER A 607 -16.18 -3.14 40.75
CA SER A 607 -17.25 -2.33 40.15
C SER A 607 -16.78 -0.90 39.83
N ARG A 608 -15.93 -0.30 40.68
CA ARG A 608 -15.29 1.01 40.42
C ARG A 608 -14.33 0.95 39.24
N MET A 609 -13.55 -0.14 39.13
CA MET A 609 -12.66 -0.37 38.00
C MET A 609 -13.45 -0.55 36.70
N LEU A 610 -14.55 -1.31 36.74
CA LEU A 610 -15.43 -1.56 35.59
C LEU A 610 -16.07 -0.26 35.09
N GLY A 611 -16.64 0.56 35.99
CA GLY A 611 -17.16 1.88 35.66
C GLY A 611 -16.11 2.80 35.03
N SER A 612 -14.88 2.78 35.57
CA SER A 612 -13.75 3.56 35.04
C SER A 612 -13.34 3.11 33.62
N LEU A 613 -13.16 1.80 33.41
CA LEU A 613 -12.77 1.22 32.12
C LEU A 613 -13.83 1.44 31.03
N MET A 614 -15.11 1.44 31.42
CA MET A 614 -16.24 1.62 30.51
C MET A 614 -16.67 3.09 30.36
N ASN A 615 -16.06 4.00 31.12
CA ASN A 615 -16.40 5.42 31.24
C ASN A 615 -17.90 5.64 31.57
N ILE A 616 -18.38 4.91 32.58
CA ILE A 616 -19.70 5.06 33.19
C ILE A 616 -19.49 5.83 34.50
N LYS A 617 -20.06 7.04 34.60
CA LYS A 617 -19.81 7.96 35.72
C LYS A 617 -20.78 7.76 36.89
N ASP A 618 -21.96 7.25 36.60
CA ASP A 618 -23.13 7.28 37.50
C ASP A 618 -23.29 5.99 38.33
N MET A 619 -22.20 5.21 38.44
CA MET A 619 -22.14 3.96 39.19
C MET A 619 -22.30 4.25 40.70
N SER A 620 -23.46 3.90 41.24
CA SER A 620 -23.97 4.38 42.53
C SER A 620 -24.30 3.26 43.53
N GLY A 621 -24.19 1.99 43.12
CA GLY A 621 -24.33 0.80 43.96
C GLY A 621 -23.12 0.50 44.86
N HIS A 622 -22.07 1.34 44.82
CA HIS A 622 -20.78 1.16 45.49
C HIS A 622 -20.82 1.40 47.02
N VAL A 623 -21.92 1.06 47.68
CA VAL A 623 -22.20 1.33 49.11
C VAL A 623 -22.13 0.04 49.93
N SER A 624 -21.38 0.05 51.04
CA SER A 624 -21.24 -1.11 51.93
C SER A 624 -22.55 -1.45 52.66
N MET A 625 -22.84 -2.74 52.75
CA MET A 625 -24.07 -3.28 53.38
C MET A 625 -23.92 -3.51 54.89
N LYS A 626 -22.70 -3.46 55.41
CA LYS A 626 -22.29 -3.98 56.74
C LYS A 626 -23.15 -3.50 57.92
N HIS A 627 -23.63 -2.25 57.88
CA HIS A 627 -24.44 -1.65 58.95
C HIS A 627 -25.83 -1.15 58.50
N LEU A 628 -26.26 -1.48 57.28
CA LEU A 628 -27.54 -1.01 56.72
C LEU A 628 -28.74 -1.81 57.24
N SER A 629 -29.91 -1.17 57.38
CA SER A 629 -31.18 -1.85 57.63
C SER A 629 -31.68 -2.63 56.40
N PRO A 630 -32.63 -3.57 56.54
CA PRO A 630 -33.14 -4.35 55.41
C PRO A 630 -33.67 -3.50 54.25
N LYS A 631 -34.39 -2.40 54.55
CA LYS A 631 -34.91 -1.47 53.54
C LYS A 631 -33.81 -0.67 52.81
N GLU A 632 -32.68 -0.44 53.45
CA GLU A 632 -31.53 0.24 52.84
C GLU A 632 -30.70 -0.73 51.99
N ARG A 633 -30.55 -1.99 52.44
CA ARG A 633 -29.95 -3.06 51.63
C ARG A 633 -30.73 -3.29 50.34
N GLU A 634 -32.06 -3.23 50.38
CA GLU A 634 -32.91 -3.32 49.20
C GLU A 634 -32.68 -2.15 48.22
N ARG A 635 -32.56 -0.90 48.71
CA ARG A 635 -32.18 0.26 47.88
C ARG A 635 -30.78 0.11 47.27
N VAL A 636 -29.80 -0.38 48.03
CA VAL A 636 -28.44 -0.66 47.52
C VAL A 636 -28.46 -1.79 46.49
N ASN A 637 -29.32 -2.80 46.63
CA ASN A 637 -29.51 -3.81 45.61
C ASN A 637 -30.12 -3.22 44.32
N GLN A 638 -31.11 -2.32 44.43
CA GLN A 638 -31.68 -1.59 43.30
C GLN A 638 -30.67 -0.63 42.62
N LEU A 639 -29.74 -0.04 43.39
CA LEU A 639 -28.61 0.73 42.86
C LEU A 639 -27.65 -0.19 42.09
N ARG A 640 -27.23 -1.31 42.69
CA ARG A 640 -26.34 -2.30 42.06
C ARG A 640 -26.95 -2.96 40.81
N GLN A 641 -28.27 -3.14 40.75
CA GLN A 641 -28.95 -3.60 39.53
C GLN A 641 -28.86 -2.56 38.41
N ARG A 642 -29.18 -1.29 38.70
CA ARG A 642 -29.08 -0.20 37.70
C ARG A 642 -27.63 0.00 37.21
N ASP A 643 -26.65 -0.13 38.10
CA ASP A 643 -25.22 -0.15 37.75
C ASP A 643 -24.89 -1.28 36.75
N LEU A 644 -25.46 -2.48 36.92
CA LEU A 644 -25.31 -3.60 35.99
C LEU A 644 -26.03 -3.35 34.66
N ASP A 645 -27.24 -2.79 34.69
CA ASP A 645 -28.02 -2.47 33.49
C ASP A 645 -27.26 -1.44 32.62
N LEU A 646 -26.68 -0.40 33.23
CA LEU A 646 -25.80 0.57 32.56
C LEU A 646 -24.56 -0.09 31.93
N VAL A 647 -23.98 -1.10 32.57
CA VAL A 647 -22.89 -1.91 32.01
C VAL A 647 -23.36 -2.72 30.79
N PHE A 648 -24.53 -3.36 30.85
CA PHE A 648 -25.09 -4.13 29.72
C PHE A 648 -25.41 -3.24 28.52
N ASP A 649 -26.02 -2.07 28.74
CA ASP A 649 -26.26 -1.07 27.69
C ASP A 649 -24.95 -0.60 27.08
N LYS A 650 -23.92 -0.38 27.89
CA LYS A 650 -22.61 0.07 27.41
C LYS A 650 -21.88 -1.01 26.59
N ILE A 651 -21.96 -2.29 27.00
CA ILE A 651 -21.48 -3.43 26.20
C ILE A 651 -22.24 -3.49 24.87
N THR A 652 -23.56 -3.32 24.88
CA THR A 652 -24.41 -3.38 23.69
C THR A 652 -24.14 -2.22 22.71
N GLN A 653 -23.90 -1.01 23.23
CA GLN A 653 -23.44 0.14 22.46
C GLN A 653 -22.06 -0.11 21.82
N LEU A 654 -21.12 -0.72 22.55
CA LEU A 654 -19.80 -1.04 22.03
C LEU A 654 -19.85 -2.15 20.97
N LYS A 655 -20.63 -3.22 21.19
CA LYS A 655 -20.86 -4.32 20.24
C LYS A 655 -21.47 -3.81 18.93
N SER A 656 -22.54 -3.01 19.01
CA SER A 656 -23.18 -2.42 17.82
C SER A 656 -22.34 -1.32 17.14
N ARG A 657 -21.34 -0.73 17.82
CA ARG A 657 -20.33 0.13 17.20
C ARG A 657 -19.22 -0.68 16.53
N LEU A 658 -18.85 -1.83 17.08
CA LEU A 658 -17.87 -2.75 16.51
C LEU A 658 -18.41 -3.40 15.23
N GLN A 659 -19.61 -3.97 15.27
CA GLN A 659 -20.26 -4.59 14.12
C GLN A 659 -20.35 -3.63 12.91
N ARG A 660 -20.77 -2.37 13.14
CA ARG A 660 -20.80 -1.34 12.07
C ARG A 660 -19.43 -0.91 11.54
N LYS A 661 -18.34 -1.15 12.29
CA LYS A 661 -16.98 -1.01 11.75
C LYS A 661 -16.58 -2.22 10.93
N GLU A 662 -16.95 -3.43 11.36
CA GLU A 662 -16.68 -4.67 10.62
C GLU A 662 -17.42 -4.67 9.27
N GLU A 663 -18.69 -4.27 9.25
CA GLU A 663 -19.49 -4.04 8.04
C GLU A 663 -18.84 -3.01 7.09
N LEU A 664 -18.31 -1.92 7.63
CA LEU A 664 -17.60 -0.90 6.84
C LEU A 664 -16.26 -1.41 6.28
N LEU A 665 -15.51 -2.20 7.06
CA LEU A 665 -14.26 -2.82 6.61
C LEU A 665 -14.52 -3.86 5.51
N GLN A 666 -15.57 -4.67 5.63
CA GLN A 666 -16.02 -5.58 4.56
C GLN A 666 -16.42 -4.84 3.28
N GLY A 667 -16.97 -3.62 3.40
CA GLY A 667 -17.20 -2.72 2.26
C GLY A 667 -15.89 -2.34 1.56
N TYR A 668 -14.88 -1.89 2.31
CA TYR A 668 -13.57 -1.57 1.73
C TYR A 668 -12.84 -2.79 1.15
N GLU A 669 -12.99 -3.98 1.73
CA GLU A 669 -12.48 -5.24 1.15
C GLU A 669 -13.12 -5.53 -0.22
N GLN A 670 -14.43 -5.28 -0.38
CA GLN A 670 -15.14 -5.41 -1.65
C GLN A 670 -14.72 -4.35 -2.67
N ASP A 671 -14.51 -3.10 -2.26
CA ASP A 671 -14.03 -2.02 -3.13
C ASP A 671 -12.60 -2.28 -3.63
N ILE A 672 -11.72 -2.80 -2.76
CA ILE A 672 -10.36 -3.23 -3.13
C ILE A 672 -10.39 -4.38 -4.15
N GLU A 673 -11.32 -5.33 -4.00
CA GLU A 673 -11.45 -6.44 -4.95
C GLU A 673 -12.04 -6.01 -6.29
N GLN A 674 -13.02 -5.09 -6.30
CA GLN A 674 -13.48 -4.42 -7.53
C GLN A 674 -12.35 -3.65 -8.23
N LEU A 675 -11.48 -2.97 -7.47
CA LEU A 675 -10.32 -2.25 -8.03
C LEU A 675 -9.30 -3.22 -8.65
N ARG A 676 -9.08 -4.41 -8.07
CA ARG A 676 -8.24 -5.47 -8.67
C ARG A 676 -8.83 -5.97 -9.99
N GLN A 677 -10.13 -6.27 -10.02
CA GLN A 677 -10.82 -6.73 -11.24
C GLN A 677 -10.83 -5.65 -12.34
N SER A 678 -11.02 -4.39 -11.96
CA SER A 678 -10.89 -3.23 -12.85
C SER A 678 -9.48 -3.10 -13.41
N LYS A 679 -8.43 -3.26 -12.59
CA LYS A 679 -7.03 -3.25 -13.04
C LYS A 679 -6.74 -4.35 -14.07
N VAL A 680 -7.20 -5.58 -13.85
CA VAL A 680 -7.06 -6.68 -14.82
C VAL A 680 -7.78 -6.35 -16.13
N SER A 681 -8.98 -5.77 -16.05
CA SER A 681 -9.73 -5.33 -17.23
C SER A 681 -8.99 -4.24 -18.02
N VAL A 682 -8.39 -3.26 -17.34
CA VAL A 682 -7.57 -2.21 -17.96
C VAL A 682 -6.33 -2.81 -18.62
N GLN A 683 -5.64 -3.76 -17.98
CA GLN A 683 -4.49 -4.45 -18.58
C GLN A 683 -4.86 -5.24 -19.84
N MET A 684 -6.05 -5.87 -19.85
CA MET A 684 -6.57 -6.54 -21.04
C MET A 684 -6.85 -5.55 -22.18
N TYR A 685 -7.44 -4.38 -21.91
CA TYR A 685 -7.65 -3.35 -22.93
C TYR A 685 -6.33 -2.73 -23.42
N GLN A 686 -5.36 -2.46 -22.54
CA GLN A 686 -4.02 -2.02 -22.93
C GLN A 686 -3.34 -3.04 -23.87
N SER A 687 -3.51 -4.34 -23.61
CA SER A 687 -3.00 -5.43 -24.44
C SER A 687 -3.75 -5.60 -25.77
N GLN A 688 -4.95 -5.02 -25.90
CA GLN A 688 -5.69 -4.95 -27.18
C GLN A 688 -5.29 -3.70 -27.97
N VAL A 689 -5.13 -2.55 -27.31
CA VAL A 689 -4.66 -1.31 -27.93
C VAL A 689 -3.27 -1.49 -28.52
N ALA A 690 -2.32 -2.07 -27.77
CA ALA A 690 -0.96 -2.31 -28.27
C ALA A 690 -0.93 -3.20 -29.54
N LYS A 691 -1.84 -4.19 -29.65
CA LYS A 691 -1.96 -5.01 -30.87
C LYS A 691 -2.52 -4.22 -32.05
N LEU A 692 -3.51 -3.37 -31.81
CA LEU A 692 -4.06 -2.49 -32.84
C LEU A 692 -3.02 -1.45 -33.28
N GLU A 693 -2.17 -0.97 -32.37
CA GLU A 693 -1.01 -0.13 -32.70
C GLU A 693 -0.01 -0.90 -33.58
N ASP A 694 0.41 -2.11 -33.19
CA ASP A 694 1.27 -2.99 -34.01
C ASP A 694 0.68 -3.26 -35.41
N ASP A 695 -0.63 -3.52 -35.50
CA ASP A 695 -1.31 -3.81 -36.77
C ASP A 695 -1.43 -2.56 -37.65
N ILE A 696 -1.68 -1.38 -37.07
CA ILE A 696 -1.64 -0.09 -37.79
C ILE A 696 -0.23 0.22 -38.33
N TYR A 697 0.84 -0.13 -37.59
CA TYR A 697 2.21 0.01 -38.10
C TYR A 697 2.46 -0.91 -39.30
N LYS A 698 2.01 -2.18 -39.27
CA LYS A 698 2.12 -3.11 -40.41
C LYS A 698 1.34 -2.61 -41.62
N GLU A 699 0.09 -2.18 -41.44
CA GLU A 699 -0.70 -1.58 -42.53
C GLU A 699 -0.01 -0.34 -43.13
N ALA A 700 0.68 0.46 -42.32
CA ALA A 700 1.45 1.61 -42.79
C ALA A 700 2.70 1.21 -43.59
N GLU A 701 3.41 0.16 -43.17
CA GLU A 701 4.55 -0.42 -43.90
C GLU A 701 4.12 -1.05 -45.23
N GLU A 702 3.08 -1.91 -45.23
CA GLU A 702 2.50 -2.49 -46.45
C GLU A 702 2.04 -1.41 -47.43
N LYS A 703 1.39 -0.35 -46.93
CA LYS A 703 0.95 0.81 -47.72
C LYS A 703 2.11 1.65 -48.25
N ALA A 704 3.27 1.64 -47.59
CA ALA A 704 4.50 2.25 -48.12
C ALA A 704 5.10 1.40 -49.25
N LEU A 705 5.21 0.08 -49.04
CA LEU A 705 5.70 -0.87 -50.05
C LEU A 705 4.82 -0.89 -51.30
N LEU A 706 3.50 -0.86 -51.14
CA LEU A 706 2.55 -0.80 -52.26
C LEU A 706 2.63 0.52 -53.04
N LYS A 707 2.89 1.66 -52.37
CA LYS A 707 3.18 2.94 -53.06
C LYS A 707 4.48 2.88 -53.85
N GLU A 708 5.54 2.32 -53.26
CA GLU A 708 6.85 2.20 -53.91
C GLU A 708 6.79 1.23 -55.11
N ALA A 709 6.02 0.14 -55.00
CA ALA A 709 5.73 -0.76 -56.12
C ALA A 709 4.93 -0.07 -57.23
N LEU A 710 3.88 0.69 -56.87
CA LEU A 710 3.11 1.49 -57.83
C LEU A 710 4.02 2.48 -58.57
N GLU A 711 4.83 3.26 -57.86
CA GLU A 711 5.74 4.24 -58.46
C GLU A 711 6.73 3.58 -59.43
N ARG A 712 7.33 2.43 -59.07
CA ARG A 712 8.16 1.64 -59.99
C ARG A 712 7.41 1.26 -61.27
N THR A 713 6.16 0.81 -61.19
CA THR A 713 5.36 0.48 -62.39
C THR A 713 4.97 1.71 -63.21
N GLU A 714 4.73 2.86 -62.58
CA GLU A 714 4.49 4.11 -63.30
C GLU A 714 5.74 4.59 -64.03
N GLN A 715 6.92 4.52 -63.41
CA GLN A 715 8.20 4.83 -64.03
C GLN A 715 8.49 3.90 -65.22
N GLN A 716 8.24 2.59 -65.09
CA GLN A 716 8.32 1.62 -66.19
C GLN A 716 7.36 1.97 -67.34
N LEU A 717 6.08 2.20 -67.03
CA LEU A 717 5.06 2.56 -68.02
C LEU A 717 5.40 3.91 -68.71
N GLN A 718 5.99 4.87 -68.00
CA GLN A 718 6.50 6.10 -68.61
C GLN A 718 7.68 5.82 -69.56
N HIS A 719 8.59 4.91 -69.19
CA HIS A 719 9.70 4.50 -70.06
C HIS A 719 9.20 3.82 -71.33
N GLU A 720 8.27 2.86 -71.22
CA GLU A 720 7.63 2.21 -72.38
C GLU A 720 6.87 3.21 -73.26
N LYS A 721 6.13 4.17 -72.67
CA LYS A 721 5.47 5.23 -73.42
C LYS A 721 6.46 6.10 -74.21
N ARG A 722 7.69 6.32 -73.69
CA ARG A 722 8.76 7.02 -74.43
C ARG A 722 9.32 6.14 -75.55
N LEU A 723 9.61 4.85 -75.28
CA LEU A 723 10.08 3.90 -76.30
C LEU A 723 9.08 3.70 -77.44
N ASN A 724 7.79 3.53 -77.13
CA ASN A 724 6.74 3.33 -78.14
C ASN A 724 6.50 4.58 -78.99
N ARG A 725 6.63 5.79 -78.43
CA ARG A 725 6.64 7.04 -79.22
C ARG A 725 7.84 7.09 -80.18
N ALA A 726 9.04 6.72 -79.73
CA ALA A 726 10.22 6.64 -80.58
C ALA A 726 10.10 5.55 -81.66
N ARG A 727 9.43 4.42 -81.35
CA ARG A 727 9.11 3.35 -82.30
C ARG A 727 8.16 3.84 -83.39
N GLN A 728 7.05 4.48 -83.01
CA GLN A 728 6.08 5.09 -83.94
C GLN A 728 6.70 6.20 -84.79
N GLN A 729 7.66 6.97 -84.26
CA GLN A 729 8.40 7.95 -85.07
C GLN A 729 9.30 7.27 -86.12
N LYS A 730 10.03 6.21 -85.75
CA LYS A 730 10.83 5.41 -86.71
C LYS A 730 9.95 4.70 -87.75
N GLU A 731 8.78 4.22 -87.35
CA GLU A 731 7.78 3.61 -88.23
C GLU A 731 7.22 4.63 -89.23
N ARG A 732 6.78 5.80 -88.77
CA ARG A 732 6.34 6.91 -89.65
C ARG A 732 7.44 7.41 -90.58
N LEU A 733 8.71 7.39 -90.15
CA LEU A 733 9.84 7.73 -91.01
C LEU A 733 10.02 6.68 -92.11
N LYS A 734 9.94 5.39 -91.79
CA LYS A 734 9.93 4.30 -92.79
C LYS A 734 8.74 4.40 -93.76
N ASP A 735 7.53 4.68 -93.27
CA ASP A 735 6.35 4.93 -94.11
C ASP A 735 6.60 6.09 -95.09
N HIS A 736 7.32 7.13 -94.64
CA HIS A 736 7.63 8.28 -95.46
C HIS A 736 8.77 8.00 -96.45
N GLU A 737 9.77 7.20 -96.07
CA GLU A 737 10.81 6.68 -96.97
C GLU A 737 10.20 5.76 -98.05
N GLU A 738 9.28 4.88 -97.68
CA GLU A 738 8.53 4.04 -98.63
C GLU A 738 7.64 4.86 -99.57
N LYS A 739 6.96 5.90 -99.07
CA LYS A 739 6.18 6.83 -99.92
C LYS A 739 7.09 7.61 -100.86
N ASN A 740 8.20 8.14 -100.35
CA ASN A 740 9.20 8.83 -101.17
C ASN A 740 9.85 7.89 -102.21
N ALA A 741 10.00 6.59 -101.91
CA ALA A 741 10.45 5.59 -102.88
C ALA A 741 9.40 5.31 -103.96
N LYS A 742 8.11 5.26 -103.59
CA LYS A 742 6.98 5.07 -104.52
C LYS A 742 6.77 6.30 -105.41
N GLU A 743 6.85 7.52 -104.87
CA GLU A 743 6.75 8.79 -105.61
C GLU A 743 7.98 9.11 -106.47
N ARG A 744 9.14 8.47 -106.23
CA ARG A 744 10.33 8.56 -107.08
C ARG A 744 10.30 7.64 -108.31
N THR A 745 9.12 7.17 -108.71
CA THR A 745 8.92 6.43 -109.97
C THR A 745 8.59 7.42 -111.10
N PRO A 746 9.47 7.65 -112.09
CA PRO A 746 9.20 8.64 -113.14
C PRO A 746 8.06 8.22 -114.06
N CYS A 747 7.22 9.17 -114.45
CA CYS A 747 6.10 8.97 -115.36
C CYS A 747 6.57 8.48 -116.74
N ASN A 748 5.87 7.50 -117.32
CA ASN A 748 5.90 7.30 -118.76
C ASN A 748 4.56 6.73 -119.28
N CYS A 749 3.71 7.60 -119.84
CA CYS A 749 2.98 7.41 -121.10
C CYS A 749 1.85 8.45 -121.24
N SER A 750 1.82 9.14 -122.37
CA SER A 750 0.77 10.10 -122.74
C SER A 750 -0.33 9.43 -123.56
N PHE A 751 -1.61 9.65 -123.24
CA PHE A 751 -2.68 9.43 -124.22
C PHE A 751 -3.91 10.36 -124.08
N LYS A 752 -3.96 11.31 -125.00
CA LYS A 752 -5.13 11.95 -125.65
C LYS A 752 -6.26 12.61 -124.84
N GLU A 753 -6.48 13.85 -125.28
CA GLU A 753 -7.69 14.66 -125.17
C GLU A 753 -9.01 13.89 -125.38
N SER A 754 -9.76 13.75 -124.29
CA SER A 754 -11.23 13.77 -124.20
C SER A 754 -11.55 13.80 -122.69
N VAL A 755 -12.33 14.73 -122.13
CA VAL A 755 -13.50 15.43 -122.68
C VAL A 755 -13.53 16.90 -122.21
N ARG A 756 -13.67 17.85 -123.14
CA ARG A 756 -14.36 19.13 -122.87
C ARG A 756 -15.86 18.89 -123.10
N GLN A 757 -16.75 19.50 -122.29
CA GLN A 757 -18.21 19.22 -122.16
C GLN A 757 -18.50 17.97 -121.30
N MET A 758 -18.65 18.04 -119.99
CA MET A 758 -19.88 18.46 -119.28
C MET A 758 -19.63 18.30 -117.76
N ARG A 759 -20.29 19.00 -116.83
CA ARG A 759 -21.41 19.96 -116.90
C ARG A 759 -21.10 21.17 -116.01
N ARG A 760 -21.53 22.36 -116.42
CA ARG A 760 -22.00 23.35 -115.44
C ARG A 760 -23.33 22.82 -114.89
N LEU A 761 -23.56 22.86 -113.58
CA LEU A 761 -24.73 23.48 -112.93
C LEU A 761 -24.80 23.18 -111.42
N LYS A 762 -25.13 24.22 -110.64
CA LYS A 762 -25.78 24.16 -109.33
C LYS A 762 -27.27 23.72 -109.53
N PRO A 763 -28.19 23.60 -108.53
CA PRO A 763 -28.08 24.02 -107.12
C PRO A 763 -28.80 23.14 -106.06
N LYS A 764 -28.77 23.59 -104.78
CA LYS A 764 -29.85 23.49 -103.77
C LYS A 764 -30.25 22.05 -103.34
N GLU A 765 -31.08 21.83 -102.32
CA GLU A 765 -31.78 22.76 -101.40
C GLU A 765 -31.69 22.26 -99.94
N ALA A 766 -32.19 23.07 -99.00
CA ALA A 766 -32.19 22.82 -97.56
C ALA A 766 -33.26 21.79 -97.10
N ARG A 767 -32.99 21.13 -95.98
CA ARG A 767 -33.65 21.49 -94.71
C ARG A 767 -32.80 21.08 -93.51
#